data_AF-A0A396M8L3-F1
#
_entry.id   AF-A0A396M8L3-F1
#
_cell.length_a   1.000
_cell.length_b   1.000
_cell.length_c   1.000
_cell.angle_alpha   90.00
_cell.angle_beta   90.00
_cell.angle_gamma   90.00
#
_symmetry.space_group_name_H-M   'P 1'
#
loop_
_entity.id
_entity.type
_entity.pdbx_description
1 polymer ?
#
loop_
_entity_poly.entity_id
_entity_poly.type
_entity_poly.pdbx_seq_one_letter_code
_entity_poly.pdbx_strand_id
1 'polypeptide(L)'
;MALSLSAGLGGCAKDPVGAEGPTGGENRFTLTFAGRTTAALPADQTETVYAGMRFAAYRSPYTQSGNLSGAGTFSHEVILKRDGNVYTGMMRTGNWGLAAVSPRSDLLPLPGAGADMTETPMYRMPEDATTCPEIFFGSVTLPEIEADKDAKADMSLARNMSQVYVRILDKDNIVNASKPITVQLTEVPSTVSWAGNILPDKTKPELREEPIVLTIPATETWTDSLSTDNKPLFKMSSMGHHTIIPAHRGNDFWNADGTVNDKPADILEHKMKISLTYTDKWGAEQTIEAKEVPEVPRCNGRIVYNLIPVPKSTDVVIVTELLPWNVEDTQTETVKRKLNAANCVVVAPGRAAEFSVEDVFQTWNLEHSTELGGKMAQDQTLVAEVISGSDLISAEVVNPMGNGATGAHHSVRVKAANPNITGEATVGLKLQGDQGYRWIWHVHVTSDPQAHTDGHCPWTAAATDGRDWGSAAPDQQKGFGVVVTKAGATTSPASKVVTLKTEPGALPYKVTLVTANGGSTKVDASVATICLWNGTQMKADVSELYAVPGHATDICVQIKDAARFTGGYLRIEQCKLDGNFAEAQYVQVGKGTMTMTDASVTYAGGTSNLTVPTISVTYPDNTRQTVTGQWTAQPCDENGNPAASDWVTLTTATAAGGGNITMRANPQTGYVEPMKVGLPVSGYDLSTRGGQTASNTANCYLVHAPGTYTLPLVYGNAIKDGATNAAAYTSTAATSNNILNPFINHLGIGITDPYIKNNNNITLTEAKLLWQDVEGMIDASSVSISGDNLTFRVTNSIDYGNAVLAVYDDQNPKQIAWSWHIWATDYELGTDLVVTNGTHKIWPIHLGWCPGPEYEARSQRLLLTEAGTGATVIVTVDQAAYKGLGNHPYYQWGRKDPQLPSDGTTNTNKTWYNEMGTPSTVWDYRQLRTSTSQDAKEVIQACIQNPMTFSHGASTDTGLNSLDKLDGQYSNLWAANSGFVTAGSYLNESTKKTVYDPCPAGYKVSMGNALAPLITNRGTWSTTPAGRYFDCTDESGNPATVFFPASGYRSSSTGVLGGVGSEGDAWMVETKEERNGYNMVFLNTDASIKLQNNAVRSNGIPVRPEKE
;
A
#
# COMPACT_ATOMS: atom_id res chain seq x y z
N MET A 1 -16.66 34.25 29.85
CA MET A 1 -16.86 35.72 29.91
C MET A 1 -17.51 36.16 28.61
N ALA A 2 -18.54 36.98 28.72
CA ALA A 2 -19.37 37.46 27.63
C ALA A 2 -18.87 38.80 27.04
N LEU A 3 -19.51 39.18 25.91
CA LEU A 3 -19.64 40.50 25.27
C LEU A 3 -18.55 40.86 24.23
N SER A 4 -18.86 41.43 23.05
CA SER A 4 -20.14 41.79 22.42
C SER A 4 -19.92 42.44 21.04
N LEU A 5 -20.74 41.99 20.06
CA LEU A 5 -21.58 42.77 19.13
C LEU A 5 -21.03 43.76 18.08
N SER A 6 -21.61 43.55 16.89
CA SER A 6 -22.29 44.51 15.96
C SER A 6 -21.57 44.76 14.63
N ALA A 7 -22.25 44.94 13.51
CA ALA A 7 -23.60 44.64 13.03
C ALA A 7 -23.61 45.00 11.54
N GLY A 8 -24.40 44.30 10.73
CA GLY A 8 -24.58 44.64 9.31
C GLY A 8 -25.42 43.65 8.52
N LEU A 9 -26.49 43.10 9.11
CA LEU A 9 -27.48 42.32 8.36
C LEU A 9 -28.63 43.26 7.97
N GLY A 10 -28.73 43.56 6.68
CA GLY A 10 -29.91 44.14 6.05
C GLY A 10 -31.06 43.13 6.13
N GLY A 11 -32.17 43.56 6.71
CA GLY A 11 -33.32 42.72 7.01
C GLY A 11 -34.13 42.33 5.77
N CYS A 12 -34.60 41.09 5.77
CA CYS A 12 -35.91 40.74 5.23
C CYS A 12 -36.79 40.33 6.43
N ALA A 13 -37.96 40.96 6.51
CA ALA A 13 -38.86 40.95 7.66
C ALA A 13 -39.25 39.53 8.12
N LYS A 14 -39.04 39.25 9.41
CA LYS A 14 -39.87 38.31 10.16
C LYS A 14 -41.09 39.08 10.64
N ASP A 15 -42.26 38.79 10.10
CA ASP A 15 -43.53 39.15 10.75
C ASP A 15 -43.87 38.11 11.84
N PRO A 16 -44.18 38.54 13.07
CA PRO A 16 -44.77 37.66 14.07
C PRO A 16 -46.19 38.11 14.52
N VAL A 17 -47.07 37.11 14.72
CA VAL A 17 -48.28 37.06 15.57
C VAL A 17 -49.67 37.54 15.03
N GLY A 18 -50.58 36.58 14.78
CA GLY A 18 -51.80 36.38 15.60
C GLY A 18 -53.21 36.72 15.07
N ALA A 19 -54.08 35.69 15.08
CA ALA A 19 -55.55 35.67 15.26
C ALA A 19 -56.50 35.88 14.05
N GLU A 20 -56.97 34.76 13.47
CA GLU A 20 -58.37 34.28 13.33
C GLU A 20 -58.43 33.17 12.24
N GLY A 21 -59.05 32.03 12.54
CA GLY A 21 -59.19 30.90 11.60
C GLY A 21 -60.12 31.21 10.42
N PRO A 22 -60.19 30.35 9.37
CA PRO A 22 -60.45 28.93 9.57
C PRO A 22 -59.52 27.98 8.77
N THR A 23 -59.27 26.80 9.35
CA THR A 23 -59.13 25.50 8.67
C THR A 23 -58.46 25.48 7.28
N GLY A 24 -57.17 25.16 7.25
CA GLY A 24 -56.50 24.71 6.02
C GLY A 24 -55.16 24.12 6.42
N GLY A 25 -55.10 22.79 6.48
CA GLY A 25 -54.00 22.03 7.04
C GLY A 25 -52.62 22.46 6.56
N GLU A 26 -51.66 22.23 7.45
CA GLU A 26 -50.25 22.13 7.15
C GLU A 26 -50.09 21.01 6.09
N ASN A 27 -50.07 21.37 4.80
CA ASN A 27 -50.13 20.39 3.71
C ASN A 27 -48.75 19.82 3.44
N ARG A 28 -48.67 18.49 3.60
CA ARG A 28 -47.45 17.74 3.34
C ARG A 28 -47.28 17.59 1.84
N PHE A 29 -46.08 17.87 1.35
CA PHE A 29 -45.70 17.47 0.00
C PHE A 29 -44.44 16.63 0.03
N THR A 30 -44.30 15.80 -0.99
CA THR A 30 -43.20 14.86 -1.16
C THR A 30 -42.56 15.06 -2.53
N LEU A 31 -41.25 15.29 -2.55
CA LEU A 31 -40.43 15.45 -3.74
C LEU A 31 -39.52 14.22 -3.89
N THR A 32 -39.48 13.61 -5.08
CA THR A 32 -38.66 12.41 -5.34
C THR A 32 -37.68 12.65 -6.50
N PHE A 33 -36.45 12.14 -6.37
CA PHE A 33 -35.39 12.26 -7.39
C PHE A 33 -35.05 10.95 -8.13
N ALA A 34 -35.67 9.83 -7.76
CA ALA A 34 -35.36 8.51 -8.32
C ALA A 34 -35.53 8.46 -9.85
N GLY A 35 -34.45 8.16 -10.58
CA GLY A 35 -34.49 7.95 -12.03
C GLY A 35 -34.51 9.20 -12.91
N ARG A 36 -34.35 10.41 -12.33
CA ARG A 36 -34.40 11.68 -13.07
C ARG A 36 -33.16 12.57 -12.92
N THR A 37 -32.11 12.08 -12.27
CA THR A 37 -30.78 12.71 -12.30
C THR A 37 -30.08 12.36 -13.61
N THR A 38 -29.58 13.35 -14.34
CA THR A 38 -28.94 13.14 -15.66
C THR A 38 -27.47 12.71 -15.55
N ALA A 39 -27.04 12.34 -14.36
CA ALA A 39 -25.69 11.95 -14.03
C ALA A 39 -25.69 10.50 -13.52
N ALA A 40 -24.99 9.62 -14.23
CA ALA A 40 -24.58 8.30 -13.71
C ALA A 40 -23.47 8.51 -12.66
N LEU A 41 -23.85 8.77 -11.42
CA LEU A 41 -22.91 8.98 -10.31
C LEU A 41 -22.70 7.68 -9.53
N PRO A 42 -21.48 7.45 -9.00
CA PRO A 42 -21.26 6.49 -7.92
C PRO A 42 -22.21 6.72 -6.74
N ALA A 43 -22.49 5.67 -5.96
CA ALA A 43 -23.49 5.73 -4.89
C ALA A 43 -23.13 6.75 -3.78
N ASP A 44 -21.86 6.91 -3.48
CA ASP A 44 -21.29 7.87 -2.52
C ASP A 44 -21.38 9.33 -3.00
N GLN A 45 -21.11 9.58 -4.28
CA GLN A 45 -21.29 10.90 -4.88
C GLN A 45 -22.78 11.28 -4.96
N THR A 46 -23.63 10.33 -5.33
CA THR A 46 -25.10 10.50 -5.34
C THR A 46 -25.60 10.91 -3.95
N GLU A 47 -25.11 10.24 -2.89
CA GLU A 47 -25.45 10.55 -1.51
C GLU A 47 -24.99 11.95 -1.09
N THR A 48 -23.79 12.36 -1.51
CA THR A 48 -23.23 13.70 -1.23
C THR A 48 -24.05 14.81 -1.90
N VAL A 49 -24.44 14.62 -3.17
CA VAL A 49 -25.27 15.57 -3.92
C VAL A 49 -26.62 15.75 -3.25
N TYR A 50 -27.27 14.66 -2.86
CA TYR A 50 -28.55 14.73 -2.15
C TYR A 50 -28.40 15.35 -0.75
N ALA A 51 -27.39 14.98 0.03
CA ALA A 51 -27.16 15.58 1.35
C ALA A 51 -26.94 17.09 1.30
N GLY A 52 -26.33 17.60 0.22
CA GLY A 52 -26.01 19.01 0.02
C GLY A 52 -27.15 19.89 -0.52
N MET A 53 -28.34 19.35 -0.78
CA MET A 53 -29.42 20.10 -1.42
C MET A 53 -29.99 21.26 -0.58
N ARG A 54 -30.19 22.41 -1.22
CA ARG A 54 -30.98 23.54 -0.72
C ARG A 54 -32.18 23.78 -1.62
N PHE A 55 -33.31 24.21 -1.04
CA PHE A 55 -34.56 24.43 -1.77
C PHE A 55 -35.07 25.86 -1.61
N ALA A 56 -35.54 26.45 -2.70
CA ALA A 56 -36.21 27.74 -2.72
C ALA A 56 -37.58 27.63 -3.40
N ALA A 57 -38.62 28.16 -2.75
CA ALA A 57 -39.96 28.23 -3.31
C ALA A 57 -40.14 29.46 -4.18
N TYR A 58 -40.77 29.29 -5.34
CA TYR A 58 -41.20 30.39 -6.22
C TYR A 58 -42.69 30.29 -6.54
N ARG A 59 -43.31 31.43 -6.84
CA ARG A 59 -44.70 31.47 -7.33
C ARG A 59 -44.71 31.23 -8.84
N SER A 60 -45.45 30.21 -9.29
CA SER A 60 -45.50 29.82 -10.71
C SER A 60 -46.55 30.66 -11.47
N PRO A 61 -46.20 31.29 -12.61
CA PRO A 61 -47.19 31.82 -13.54
C PRO A 61 -47.79 30.67 -14.36
N TYR A 62 -49.08 30.41 -14.18
CA TYR A 62 -49.79 29.28 -14.80
C TYR A 62 -49.86 29.40 -16.34
N THR A 63 -49.35 28.41 -17.10
CA THR A 63 -49.91 28.02 -18.40
C THR A 63 -49.90 26.50 -18.61
N GLN A 64 -51.00 26.00 -19.15
CA GLN A 64 -51.45 24.61 -19.17
C GLN A 64 -50.76 23.73 -20.25
N SER A 65 -49.43 23.76 -20.35
CA SER A 65 -48.70 22.99 -21.37
C SER A 65 -47.33 22.41 -20.97
N GLY A 66 -46.99 22.33 -19.69
CA GLY A 66 -45.80 21.58 -19.23
C GLY A 66 -44.43 22.13 -19.65
N ASN A 67 -44.37 23.24 -20.39
CA ASN A 67 -43.14 24.00 -20.66
C ASN A 67 -43.08 25.22 -19.74
N LEU A 68 -41.96 25.40 -19.04
CA LEU A 68 -41.65 26.63 -18.32
C LEU A 68 -41.36 27.75 -19.33
N SER A 69 -42.36 28.59 -19.61
CA SER A 69 -42.18 29.84 -20.36
C SER A 69 -42.67 31.07 -19.59
N GLY A 70 -42.47 31.09 -18.27
CA GLY A 70 -42.68 32.27 -17.43
C GLY A 70 -41.91 32.17 -16.11
N ALA A 71 -41.05 33.15 -15.83
CA ALA A 71 -40.22 33.22 -14.63
C ALA A 71 -41.09 33.41 -13.39
N GLY A 72 -40.90 32.56 -12.37
CA GLY A 72 -41.53 32.74 -11.07
C GLY A 72 -40.70 33.66 -10.17
N THR A 73 -41.37 34.43 -9.31
CA THR A 73 -40.68 35.22 -8.27
C THR A 73 -40.45 34.36 -7.03
N PHE A 74 -39.23 34.35 -6.52
CA PHE A 74 -38.89 33.65 -5.28
C PHE A 74 -39.67 34.19 -4.09
N SER A 75 -40.01 33.31 -3.15
CA SER A 75 -40.75 33.69 -1.94
C SER A 75 -39.92 33.51 -0.69
N HIS A 76 -39.43 32.30 -0.43
CA HIS A 76 -38.67 31.96 0.77
C HIS A 76 -37.87 30.67 0.57
N GLU A 77 -36.85 30.47 1.42
CA GLU A 77 -36.15 29.19 1.56
C GLU A 77 -37.11 28.14 2.14
N VAL A 78 -37.04 26.92 1.61
CA VAL A 78 -37.79 25.78 2.11
C VAL A 78 -36.84 24.76 2.70
N ILE A 79 -37.11 24.34 3.94
CA ILE A 79 -36.33 23.31 4.62
C ILE A 79 -37.12 22.00 4.54
N LEU A 80 -36.54 21.00 3.88
CA LEU A 80 -37.16 19.68 3.69
C LEU A 80 -36.44 18.62 4.51
N LYS A 81 -37.21 17.68 5.06
CA LYS A 81 -36.68 16.49 5.70
C LYS A 81 -36.38 15.44 4.64
N ARG A 82 -35.13 14.97 4.64
CA ARG A 82 -34.62 13.96 3.70
C ARG A 82 -34.77 12.55 4.25
N ASP A 83 -35.17 11.62 3.38
CA ASP A 83 -35.11 10.17 3.55
C ASP A 83 -34.66 9.53 2.23
N GLY A 84 -33.36 9.23 2.10
CA GLY A 84 -32.76 8.78 0.84
C GLY A 84 -32.88 9.81 -0.29
N ASN A 85 -33.60 9.46 -1.36
CA ASN A 85 -33.89 10.31 -2.52
C ASN A 85 -35.28 10.99 -2.46
N VAL A 86 -35.95 10.89 -1.32
CA VAL A 86 -37.26 11.49 -1.04
C VAL A 86 -37.11 12.64 -0.05
N TYR A 87 -37.75 13.76 -0.35
CA TYR A 87 -37.77 14.95 0.50
C TYR A 87 -39.20 15.29 0.85
N THR A 88 -39.45 15.52 2.13
CA THR A 88 -40.79 15.83 2.65
C THR A 88 -40.77 17.15 3.39
N GLY A 89 -41.78 17.97 3.16
CA GLY A 89 -41.91 19.25 3.84
C GLY A 89 -43.33 19.78 3.80
N MET A 90 -43.49 20.97 4.38
CA MET A 90 -44.79 21.63 4.54
C MET A 90 -44.82 22.88 3.66
N MET A 91 -45.92 23.08 2.94
CA MET A 91 -46.12 24.25 2.09
C MET A 91 -47.52 24.83 2.28
N ARG A 92 -47.64 26.15 2.17
CA ARG A 92 -48.96 26.82 2.23
C ARG A 92 -49.79 26.44 1.02
N THR A 93 -51.12 26.44 1.18
CA THR A 93 -52.04 26.23 0.06
C THR A 93 -51.77 27.20 -1.09
N GLY A 94 -51.89 26.70 -2.33
CA GLY A 94 -51.73 27.48 -3.55
C GLY A 94 -50.76 26.88 -4.56
N ASN A 95 -50.52 27.66 -5.63
CA ASN A 95 -49.68 27.26 -6.75
C ASN A 95 -48.22 27.66 -6.52
N TRP A 96 -47.36 26.65 -6.43
CA TRP A 96 -45.95 26.81 -6.10
C TRP A 96 -45.05 26.02 -7.03
N GLY A 97 -43.80 26.45 -7.16
CA GLY A 97 -42.71 25.66 -7.69
C GLY A 97 -41.54 25.61 -6.72
N LEU A 98 -40.67 24.63 -6.91
CA LEU A 98 -39.43 24.47 -6.15
C LEU A 98 -38.22 24.47 -7.08
N ALA A 99 -37.19 25.20 -6.68
CA ALA A 99 -35.85 25.11 -7.24
C ALA A 99 -34.94 24.43 -6.21
N ALA A 100 -34.04 23.56 -6.67
CA ALA A 100 -33.07 22.85 -5.85
C ALA A 100 -31.65 23.06 -6.39
N VAL A 101 -30.69 23.27 -5.48
CA VAL A 101 -29.26 23.42 -5.82
C VAL A 101 -28.37 22.66 -4.84
N SER A 102 -27.25 22.11 -5.33
CA SER A 102 -26.21 21.43 -4.55
C SER A 102 -24.84 21.59 -5.24
N PRO A 103 -23.71 21.58 -4.51
CA PRO A 103 -23.56 21.38 -3.06
C PRO A 103 -23.99 22.60 -2.23
N ARG A 104 -24.16 22.41 -0.92
CA ARG A 104 -24.39 23.53 0.01
C ARG A 104 -23.10 24.36 0.11
N SER A 105 -23.15 25.61 -0.37
CA SER A 105 -22.00 26.52 -0.38
C SER A 105 -22.43 27.97 -0.21
N ASP A 106 -21.57 28.79 0.40
CA ASP A 106 -21.75 30.25 0.47
C ASP A 106 -21.59 30.92 -0.91
N LEU A 107 -20.98 30.24 -1.87
CA LEU A 107 -20.90 30.66 -3.28
C LEU A 107 -22.24 30.51 -4.03
N LEU A 108 -23.23 29.86 -3.41
CA LEU A 108 -24.58 29.66 -3.95
C LEU A 108 -25.60 30.34 -3.06
N PRO A 109 -25.66 31.69 -3.08
CA PRO A 109 -26.59 32.44 -2.25
C PRO A 109 -28.04 32.13 -2.64
N LEU A 110 -28.90 31.94 -1.64
CA LEU A 110 -30.33 31.81 -1.93
C LEU A 110 -30.92 33.15 -2.38
N PRO A 111 -31.90 33.11 -3.28
CA PRO A 111 -32.53 34.30 -3.80
C PRO A 111 -33.40 34.97 -2.73
N GLY A 112 -33.43 36.30 -2.74
CA GLY A 112 -34.31 37.08 -1.86
C GLY A 112 -35.79 36.93 -2.24
N ALA A 113 -36.68 37.20 -1.27
CA ALA A 113 -38.11 37.24 -1.54
C ALA A 113 -38.44 38.33 -2.59
N GLY A 114 -39.20 37.98 -3.61
CA GLY A 114 -39.56 38.84 -4.74
C GLY A 114 -38.57 38.82 -5.91
N ALA A 115 -37.42 38.14 -5.79
CA ALA A 115 -36.40 38.10 -6.83
C ALA A 115 -36.85 37.24 -8.04
N ASP A 116 -36.54 37.69 -9.26
CA ASP A 116 -36.89 36.99 -10.50
C ASP A 116 -35.91 35.84 -10.79
N MET A 117 -36.44 34.65 -11.08
CA MET A 117 -35.63 33.45 -11.29
C MET A 117 -34.70 33.53 -12.51
N THR A 118 -35.07 34.27 -13.56
CA THR A 118 -34.27 34.42 -14.78
C THR A 118 -33.20 35.48 -14.69
N GLU A 119 -33.39 36.50 -13.85
CA GLU A 119 -32.44 37.61 -13.68
C GLU A 119 -31.52 37.45 -12.46
N THR A 120 -31.93 36.66 -11.46
CA THR A 120 -31.16 36.51 -10.22
C THR A 120 -30.01 35.52 -10.41
N PRO A 121 -28.75 35.92 -10.14
CA PRO A 121 -27.60 35.03 -10.18
C PRO A 121 -27.72 33.89 -9.17
N MET A 122 -27.59 32.66 -9.64
CA MET A 122 -27.40 31.47 -8.81
C MET A 122 -25.94 31.30 -8.41
N TYR A 123 -25.03 31.53 -9.36
CA TYR A 123 -23.59 31.42 -9.15
C TYR A 123 -22.86 32.47 -9.98
N ARG A 124 -21.85 33.08 -9.36
CA ARG A 124 -20.87 33.96 -9.99
C ARG A 124 -19.50 33.36 -9.77
N MET A 125 -18.79 33.07 -10.85
CA MET A 125 -17.45 32.52 -10.78
C MET A 125 -16.48 33.57 -10.20
N PRO A 126 -15.80 33.31 -9.06
CA PRO A 126 -14.83 34.24 -8.50
C PRO A 126 -13.66 34.49 -9.46
N GLU A 127 -13.15 35.72 -9.52
CA GLU A 127 -12.03 36.08 -10.42
C GLU A 127 -10.73 35.31 -10.10
N ASP A 128 -10.50 34.90 -8.85
CA ASP A 128 -9.35 34.09 -8.45
C ASP A 128 -9.53 32.58 -8.68
N ALA A 129 -10.75 32.13 -9.01
CA ALA A 129 -11.03 30.72 -9.27
C ALA A 129 -10.63 30.33 -10.69
N THR A 130 -9.90 29.22 -10.84
CA THR A 130 -9.54 28.64 -12.15
C THR A 130 -10.51 27.56 -12.63
N THR A 131 -11.44 27.12 -11.77
CA THR A 131 -12.48 26.12 -12.07
C THR A 131 -13.70 26.32 -11.19
N CYS A 132 -14.89 26.02 -11.71
CA CYS A 132 -16.13 26.03 -10.94
C CYS A 132 -16.31 24.72 -10.14
N PRO A 133 -17.02 24.76 -9.01
CA PRO A 133 -17.52 23.55 -8.39
C PRO A 133 -18.55 22.87 -9.29
N GLU A 134 -18.70 21.57 -9.12
CA GLU A 134 -19.73 20.79 -9.80
C GLU A 134 -21.11 21.10 -9.18
N ILE A 135 -21.86 21.99 -9.83
CA ILE A 135 -23.15 22.49 -9.34
C ILE A 135 -24.30 21.75 -10.01
N PHE A 136 -25.10 21.07 -9.19
CA PHE A 136 -26.34 20.42 -9.59
C PHE A 136 -27.52 21.35 -9.34
N PHE A 137 -28.37 21.49 -10.35
CA PHE A 137 -29.53 22.35 -10.31
C PHE A 137 -30.75 21.67 -10.94
N GLY A 138 -31.93 21.93 -10.39
CA GLY A 138 -33.20 21.46 -10.90
C GLY A 138 -34.36 22.35 -10.44
N SER A 139 -35.43 22.38 -11.22
CA SER A 139 -36.63 23.13 -10.87
C SER A 139 -37.87 22.40 -11.33
N VAL A 140 -38.93 22.40 -10.52
CA VAL A 140 -40.21 21.75 -10.83
C VAL A 140 -41.38 22.64 -10.42
N THR A 141 -42.45 22.65 -11.21
CA THR A 141 -43.74 23.20 -10.77
C THR A 141 -44.48 22.13 -10.00
N LEU A 142 -44.94 22.44 -8.79
CA LEU A 142 -45.69 21.50 -7.98
C LEU A 142 -47.15 21.44 -8.45
N PRO A 143 -47.83 20.29 -8.29
CA PRO A 143 -49.29 20.27 -8.29
C PRO A 143 -49.84 21.27 -7.26
N GLU A 144 -51.04 21.80 -7.49
CA GLU A 144 -51.67 22.73 -6.56
C GLU A 144 -51.68 22.15 -5.14
N ILE A 145 -51.12 22.91 -4.18
CA ILE A 145 -51.08 22.50 -2.78
C ILE A 145 -52.46 22.77 -2.19
N GLU A 146 -53.25 21.72 -2.03
CA GLU A 146 -54.59 21.76 -1.45
C GLU A 146 -54.57 21.38 0.03
N ALA A 147 -55.52 21.92 0.80
CA ALA A 147 -55.70 21.59 2.21
C ALA A 147 -55.92 20.07 2.44
N ASP A 148 -55.20 19.50 3.40
CA ASP A 148 -55.28 18.12 3.86
C ASP A 148 -55.03 17.05 2.79
N LYS A 149 -54.32 17.41 1.70
CA LYS A 149 -53.91 16.47 0.64
C LYS A 149 -52.38 16.42 0.49
N ASP A 150 -51.87 15.20 0.32
CA ASP A 150 -50.46 14.98 -0.02
C ASP A 150 -50.22 15.32 -1.50
N ALA A 151 -49.34 16.29 -1.77
CA ALA A 151 -48.87 16.57 -3.12
C ALA A 151 -47.56 15.83 -3.41
N LYS A 152 -47.41 15.28 -4.63
CA LYS A 152 -46.19 14.57 -5.06
C LYS A 152 -45.65 15.19 -6.34
N ALA A 153 -44.35 15.41 -6.39
CA ALA A 153 -43.65 15.85 -7.58
C ALA A 153 -42.34 15.08 -7.76
N ASP A 154 -41.95 14.87 -9.00
CA ASP A 154 -40.64 14.36 -9.36
C ASP A 154 -39.82 15.49 -9.95
N MET A 155 -38.56 15.64 -9.52
CA MET A 155 -37.65 16.67 -10.04
C MET A 155 -36.46 16.03 -10.72
N SER A 156 -36.15 16.53 -11.92
CA SER A 156 -34.92 16.21 -12.61
C SER A 156 -33.79 17.14 -12.19
N LEU A 157 -32.58 16.58 -12.05
CA LEU A 157 -31.37 17.33 -11.69
C LEU A 157 -30.33 17.14 -12.78
N ALA A 158 -29.70 18.24 -13.18
CA ALA A 158 -28.57 18.24 -14.09
C ALA A 158 -27.48 19.18 -13.59
N ARG A 159 -26.28 19.01 -14.12
CA ARG A 159 -25.19 19.95 -13.89
C ARG A 159 -25.39 21.17 -14.76
N ASN A 160 -25.50 22.33 -14.14
CA ASN A 160 -25.63 23.60 -14.88
C ASN A 160 -24.28 24.21 -15.26
N MET A 161 -23.28 23.34 -15.39
CA MET A 161 -21.89 23.61 -15.70
C MET A 161 -21.49 22.76 -16.92
N SER A 162 -20.33 23.05 -17.52
CA SER A 162 -19.70 22.21 -18.54
C SER A 162 -18.23 21.98 -18.23
N GLN A 163 -17.72 20.78 -18.50
CA GLN A 163 -16.28 20.52 -18.44
C GLN A 163 -15.64 20.93 -19.77
N VAL A 164 -14.58 21.73 -19.69
CA VAL A 164 -13.79 22.19 -20.84
C VAL A 164 -12.40 21.57 -20.75
N TYR A 165 -12.11 20.65 -21.65
CA TYR A 165 -10.80 20.03 -21.79
C TYR A 165 -10.04 20.65 -22.95
N VAL A 166 -8.72 20.76 -22.79
CA VAL A 166 -7.81 21.18 -23.85
C VAL A 166 -6.77 20.09 -24.06
N ARG A 167 -6.51 19.77 -25.33
CA ARG A 167 -5.53 18.75 -25.72
C ARG A 167 -4.72 19.24 -26.89
N ILE A 168 -3.41 19.02 -26.88
CA ILE A 168 -2.55 19.33 -28.03
C ILE A 168 -2.44 18.09 -28.90
N LEU A 169 -2.67 18.25 -30.21
CA LEU A 169 -2.49 17.24 -31.25
C LEU A 169 -1.37 17.67 -32.19
N ASP A 170 -0.15 17.23 -31.91
CA ASP A 170 1.04 17.59 -32.66
C ASP A 170 1.27 16.66 -33.85
N LYS A 171 0.85 17.09 -35.04
CA LYS A 171 0.88 16.30 -36.28
C LYS A 171 2.30 15.96 -36.77
N ASP A 172 3.26 16.85 -36.53
CA ASP A 172 4.58 16.81 -37.18
C ASP A 172 5.76 16.98 -36.19
N ASN A 173 5.54 16.66 -34.91
CA ASN A 173 6.49 16.89 -33.82
C ASN A 173 6.96 18.36 -33.78
N ILE A 174 6.05 19.30 -33.99
CA ILE A 174 6.30 20.75 -34.04
C ILE A 174 6.53 21.28 -32.63
N VAL A 175 5.85 20.70 -31.63
CA VAL A 175 5.87 21.17 -30.25
C VAL A 175 7.02 20.50 -29.51
N ASN A 176 7.81 21.29 -28.79
CA ASN A 176 8.79 20.75 -27.87
C ASN A 176 8.12 20.39 -26.54
N ALA A 177 7.65 19.15 -26.44
CA ALA A 177 6.99 18.62 -25.24
C ALA A 177 7.87 18.63 -23.97
N SER A 178 9.19 18.82 -24.09
CA SER A 178 10.11 18.97 -22.95
C SER A 178 10.13 20.39 -22.37
N LYS A 179 9.24 21.28 -22.82
CA LYS A 179 9.02 22.63 -22.28
C LYS A 179 7.54 22.78 -21.89
N PRO A 180 7.24 23.59 -20.86
CA PRO A 180 5.86 23.81 -20.46
C PRO A 180 5.08 24.52 -21.57
N ILE A 181 3.83 24.14 -21.75
CA ILE A 181 2.88 24.74 -22.71
C ILE A 181 1.76 25.39 -21.91
N THR A 182 1.38 26.59 -22.31
CA THR A 182 0.34 27.37 -21.64
C THR A 182 -0.84 27.56 -22.58
N VAL A 183 -2.04 27.24 -22.12
CA VAL A 183 -3.31 27.50 -22.82
C VAL A 183 -4.11 28.48 -21.98
N GLN A 184 -4.59 29.57 -22.57
CA GLN A 184 -5.44 30.52 -21.85
C GLN A 184 -6.83 30.58 -22.47
N LEU A 185 -7.84 30.54 -21.62
CA LEU A 185 -9.24 30.69 -21.98
C LEU A 185 -9.67 32.12 -21.61
N THR A 186 -10.09 32.88 -22.62
CA THR A 186 -10.54 34.28 -22.50
C THR A 186 -12.01 34.39 -22.93
N GLU A 187 -12.67 35.48 -22.53
CA GLU A 187 -14.11 35.68 -22.79
C GLU A 187 -14.97 34.53 -22.27
N VAL A 188 -14.62 34.01 -21.11
CA VAL A 188 -15.33 32.91 -20.44
C VAL A 188 -16.55 33.48 -19.69
N PRO A 189 -17.77 32.97 -19.94
CA PRO A 189 -18.96 33.37 -19.17
C PRO A 189 -18.79 33.09 -17.67
N SER A 190 -19.11 34.06 -16.82
CA SER A 190 -18.86 33.98 -15.38
C SER A 190 -20.10 33.71 -14.54
N THR A 191 -21.30 33.99 -15.07
CA THR A 191 -22.51 34.09 -14.25
C THR A 191 -23.68 33.29 -14.82
N VAL A 192 -24.33 32.52 -13.94
CA VAL A 192 -25.54 31.74 -14.26
C VAL A 192 -26.68 32.11 -13.32
N SER A 193 -27.89 32.22 -13.86
CA SER A 193 -29.12 32.53 -13.12
C SER A 193 -29.74 31.31 -12.43
N TRP A 194 -30.70 31.57 -11.55
CA TRP A 194 -31.56 30.55 -10.94
C TRP A 194 -32.55 29.89 -11.92
N ALA A 195 -32.60 30.33 -13.19
CA ALA A 195 -33.26 29.62 -14.28
C ALA A 195 -32.30 28.72 -15.08
N GLY A 196 -31.03 28.65 -14.68
CA GLY A 196 -29.99 27.89 -15.39
C GLY A 196 -29.46 28.60 -16.64
N ASN A 197 -29.84 29.86 -16.88
CA ASN A 197 -29.42 30.63 -18.05
C ASN A 197 -28.22 31.52 -17.71
N ILE A 198 -27.26 31.60 -18.63
CA ILE A 198 -26.15 32.56 -18.55
C ILE A 198 -26.69 34.00 -18.56
N LEU A 199 -26.14 34.84 -17.67
CA LEU A 199 -26.54 36.24 -17.51
C LEU A 199 -25.57 37.20 -18.22
N PRO A 200 -26.07 38.39 -18.64
CA PRO A 200 -27.48 38.77 -18.72
C PRO A 200 -28.25 38.01 -19.82
N ASP A 201 -27.56 37.57 -20.87
CA ASP A 201 -28.14 36.77 -21.94
C ASP A 201 -27.08 35.90 -22.66
N LYS A 202 -27.56 34.96 -23.49
CA LYS A 202 -26.73 33.99 -24.21
C LYS A 202 -25.84 34.57 -25.32
N THR A 203 -26.08 35.80 -25.76
CA THR A 203 -25.35 36.47 -26.84
C THR A 203 -24.29 37.43 -26.32
N LYS A 204 -24.54 38.07 -25.16
CA LYS A 204 -23.63 39.00 -24.50
C LYS A 204 -23.53 38.70 -23.00
N PRO A 205 -22.91 37.58 -22.64
CA PRO A 205 -22.79 37.18 -21.25
C PRO A 205 -21.86 38.10 -20.46
N GLU A 206 -22.02 38.09 -19.14
CA GLU A 206 -21.02 38.63 -18.22
C GLU A 206 -19.77 37.73 -18.31
N LEU A 207 -18.64 38.34 -18.65
CA LEU A 207 -17.38 37.66 -18.89
C LEU A 207 -16.45 37.85 -17.71
N ARG A 208 -15.58 36.86 -17.48
CA ARG A 208 -14.43 37.03 -16.58
C ARG A 208 -13.48 38.10 -17.10
N GLU A 209 -12.90 38.87 -16.17
CA GLU A 209 -11.83 39.82 -16.49
C GLU A 209 -10.51 39.09 -16.70
N GLU A 210 -10.17 38.14 -15.82
CA GLU A 210 -8.92 37.38 -15.88
C GLU A 210 -9.07 36.04 -16.63
N PRO A 211 -8.14 35.69 -17.53
CA PRO A 211 -8.18 34.44 -18.27
C PRO A 211 -7.96 33.22 -17.37
N ILE A 212 -8.59 32.10 -17.72
CA ILE A 212 -8.28 30.81 -17.08
C ILE A 212 -7.04 30.23 -17.76
N VAL A 213 -5.97 30.02 -16.99
CA VAL A 213 -4.69 29.51 -17.50
C VAL A 213 -4.54 28.02 -17.16
N LEU A 214 -4.34 27.19 -18.19
CA LEU A 214 -4.07 25.76 -18.10
C LEU A 214 -2.64 25.48 -18.55
N THR A 215 -1.87 24.74 -17.74
CA THR A 215 -0.46 24.47 -18.00
C THR A 215 -0.21 22.98 -18.18
N ILE A 216 0.34 22.62 -19.34
CA ILE A 216 0.82 21.27 -19.64
C ILE A 216 2.31 21.21 -19.25
N PRO A 217 2.69 20.40 -18.24
CA PRO A 217 4.05 20.38 -17.73
C PRO A 217 5.03 19.67 -18.68
N ALA A 218 6.29 20.10 -18.65
CA ALA A 218 7.39 19.52 -19.45
C ALA A 218 7.69 18.03 -19.15
N THR A 219 7.17 17.50 -18.03
CA THR A 219 7.36 16.11 -17.59
C THR A 219 6.25 15.18 -18.08
N GLU A 220 5.26 15.69 -18.80
CA GLU A 220 4.12 14.89 -19.27
C GLU A 220 4.52 13.94 -20.39
N THR A 221 3.99 12.71 -20.31
CA THR A 221 4.17 11.70 -21.35
C THR A 221 3.10 11.84 -22.42
N TRP A 222 3.50 11.97 -23.67
CA TRP A 222 2.60 12.14 -24.81
C TRP A 222 2.42 10.81 -25.54
N THR A 223 1.22 10.55 -26.04
CA THR A 223 0.87 9.31 -26.74
C THR A 223 0.69 9.55 -28.23
N ASP A 224 1.06 8.59 -29.07
CA ASP A 224 0.79 8.68 -30.51
C ASP A 224 -0.68 8.35 -30.78
N SER A 225 -1.37 9.26 -31.47
CA SER A 225 -2.64 8.95 -32.14
C SER A 225 -2.31 8.17 -33.41
N LEU A 226 -2.99 7.06 -33.63
CA LEU A 226 -2.74 6.22 -34.80
C LEU A 226 -3.81 6.46 -35.88
N SER A 227 -3.39 6.46 -37.14
CA SER A 227 -4.29 6.38 -38.28
C SER A 227 -4.94 5.00 -38.34
N THR A 228 -5.96 4.89 -39.20
CA THR A 228 -6.59 3.62 -39.57
C THR A 228 -5.63 2.57 -40.17
N ASP A 229 -4.38 2.94 -40.49
CA ASP A 229 -3.30 2.04 -40.92
C ASP A 229 -2.16 1.93 -39.90
N ASN A 230 -2.43 2.22 -38.62
CA ASN A 230 -1.51 2.14 -37.50
C ASN A 230 -0.24 3.01 -37.62
N LYS A 231 -0.32 4.09 -38.41
CA LYS A 231 0.75 5.08 -38.51
C LYS A 231 0.49 6.23 -37.54
N PRO A 232 1.52 6.75 -36.87
CA PRO A 232 1.35 7.92 -36.01
C PRO A 232 0.87 9.12 -36.84
N LEU A 233 -0.32 9.64 -36.51
CA LEU A 233 -0.92 10.83 -37.12
C LEU A 233 -0.59 12.11 -36.35
N PHE A 234 -0.59 12.03 -35.02
CA PHE A 234 -0.37 13.15 -34.10
C PHE A 234 0.25 12.60 -32.82
N LYS A 235 1.16 13.34 -32.20
CA LYS A 235 1.48 13.18 -30.78
C LYS A 235 0.49 13.96 -29.95
N MET A 236 -0.14 13.30 -28.98
CA MET A 236 -1.21 13.86 -28.19
C MET A 236 -0.77 14.07 -26.75
N SER A 237 -1.05 15.23 -26.18
CA SER A 237 -1.00 15.41 -24.73
C SER A 237 -2.08 14.57 -24.05
N SER A 238 -2.00 14.37 -22.74
CA SER A 238 -3.05 13.70 -21.98
C SER A 238 -4.33 14.55 -21.93
N MET A 239 -5.43 13.91 -21.51
CA MET A 239 -6.70 14.58 -21.19
C MET A 239 -6.69 15.20 -19.77
N GLY A 240 -5.54 15.32 -19.10
CA GLY A 240 -5.48 15.82 -17.72
C GLY A 240 -5.80 17.31 -17.55
N HIS A 241 -5.80 18.08 -18.64
CA HIS A 241 -5.87 19.55 -18.61
C HIS A 241 -7.29 20.04 -18.87
N HIS A 242 -8.00 20.40 -17.80
CA HIS A 242 -9.38 20.84 -17.90
C HIS A 242 -9.80 21.82 -16.81
N THR A 243 -10.91 22.49 -17.05
CA THR A 243 -11.62 23.35 -16.10
C THR A 243 -13.12 23.13 -16.22
N ILE A 244 -13.88 23.51 -15.19
CA ILE A 244 -15.34 23.53 -15.20
C ILE A 244 -15.79 24.98 -15.28
N ILE A 245 -16.68 25.29 -16.22
CA ILE A 245 -17.23 26.64 -16.41
C ILE A 245 -18.77 26.64 -16.37
N PRO A 246 -19.41 27.80 -16.13
CA PRO A 246 -20.86 27.96 -16.27
C PRO A 246 -21.33 27.64 -17.70
N ALA A 247 -22.48 26.97 -17.81
CA ALA A 247 -23.08 26.63 -19.10
C ALA A 247 -24.52 27.12 -19.19
N HIS A 248 -24.94 27.48 -20.42
CA HIS A 248 -26.31 27.93 -20.69
C HIS A 248 -27.22 26.71 -20.83
N ARG A 249 -28.20 26.59 -19.93
CA ARG A 249 -29.20 25.53 -19.97
C ARG A 249 -30.21 25.78 -21.09
N GLY A 250 -30.69 27.01 -21.21
CA GLY A 250 -31.78 27.34 -22.13
C GLY A 250 -33.12 26.78 -21.66
N ASN A 251 -34.16 27.08 -22.43
CA ASN A 251 -35.53 26.70 -22.08
C ASN A 251 -35.91 25.29 -22.55
N ASP A 252 -35.13 24.67 -23.44
CA ASP A 252 -35.45 23.40 -24.08
C ASP A 252 -34.50 22.25 -23.71
N PHE A 253 -33.70 22.43 -22.66
CA PHE A 253 -32.81 21.39 -22.14
C PHE A 253 -33.56 20.16 -21.61
N TRP A 254 -34.76 20.37 -21.07
CA TRP A 254 -35.60 19.30 -20.54
C TRP A 254 -36.76 19.01 -21.50
N ASN A 255 -36.97 17.73 -21.80
CA ASN A 255 -38.19 17.25 -22.44
C ASN A 255 -39.36 17.33 -21.44
N ALA A 256 -40.60 17.30 -21.94
CA ALA A 256 -41.81 17.37 -21.12
C ALA A 256 -41.95 16.22 -20.09
N ASP A 257 -41.28 15.08 -20.32
CA ASP A 257 -41.23 13.94 -19.40
C ASP A 257 -40.14 14.05 -18.32
N GLY A 258 -39.31 15.11 -18.37
CA GLY A 258 -38.20 15.35 -17.47
C GLY A 258 -36.89 14.67 -17.86
N THR A 259 -36.79 14.07 -19.05
CA THR A 259 -35.53 13.58 -19.64
C THR A 259 -34.74 14.71 -20.32
N VAL A 260 -33.44 14.51 -20.57
CA VAL A 260 -32.61 15.50 -21.27
C VAL A 260 -32.98 15.53 -22.74
N ASN A 261 -33.10 16.74 -23.29
CA ASN A 261 -33.12 16.95 -24.73
C ASN A 261 -31.69 16.80 -25.27
N ASP A 262 -31.46 15.76 -26.07
CA ASP A 262 -30.13 15.48 -26.64
C ASP A 262 -29.69 16.51 -27.71
N LYS A 263 -30.60 17.37 -28.19
CA LYS A 263 -30.34 18.42 -29.19
C LYS A 263 -31.06 19.72 -28.81
N PRO A 264 -30.67 20.40 -27.72
CA PRO A 264 -31.24 21.69 -27.37
C PRO A 264 -30.88 22.71 -28.47
N ALA A 265 -31.88 23.46 -28.91
CA ALA A 265 -31.72 24.59 -29.82
C ALA A 265 -31.39 25.88 -29.07
N ASP A 266 -31.80 26.00 -27.79
CA ASP A 266 -31.50 27.15 -26.95
C ASP A 266 -30.15 26.97 -26.24
N ILE A 267 -29.07 27.23 -26.98
CA ILE A 267 -27.68 27.10 -26.50
C ILE A 267 -27.00 28.48 -26.38
N LEU A 268 -25.83 28.51 -25.73
CA LEU A 268 -25.00 29.71 -25.69
C LEU A 268 -24.60 30.13 -27.11
N GLU A 269 -24.73 31.42 -27.42
CA GLU A 269 -24.34 31.95 -28.74
C GLU A 269 -22.95 32.63 -28.68
N HIS A 270 -22.61 33.23 -27.53
CA HIS A 270 -21.28 33.79 -27.30
C HIS A 270 -20.19 32.71 -27.26
N LYS A 271 -19.11 32.94 -28.00
CA LYS A 271 -17.98 32.02 -28.12
C LYS A 271 -16.78 32.53 -27.32
N MET A 272 -16.31 31.70 -26.40
CA MET A 272 -15.03 31.92 -25.72
C MET A 272 -13.85 31.86 -26.70
N LYS A 273 -12.69 32.36 -26.28
CA LYS A 273 -11.47 32.33 -27.09
C LYS A 273 -10.36 31.58 -26.38
N ILE A 274 -9.52 30.90 -27.17
CA ILE A 274 -8.39 30.10 -26.69
C ILE A 274 -7.10 30.67 -27.30
N SER A 275 -6.13 31.00 -26.45
CA SER A 275 -4.74 31.28 -26.85
C SER A 275 -3.83 30.12 -26.43
N LEU A 276 -2.72 29.95 -27.16
CA LEU A 276 -1.77 28.86 -26.96
C LEU A 276 -0.34 29.40 -27.07
N THR A 277 0.46 29.17 -26.03
CA THR A 277 1.89 29.48 -26.01
C THR A 277 2.70 28.21 -25.81
N TYR A 278 3.63 27.93 -26.73
CA TYR A 278 4.49 26.75 -26.67
C TYR A 278 5.87 27.04 -27.27
N THR A 279 6.89 26.27 -26.86
CA THR A 279 8.18 26.27 -27.55
C THR A 279 8.13 25.29 -28.72
N ASP A 280 8.46 25.73 -29.92
CA ASP A 280 8.56 24.85 -31.08
C ASP A 280 9.83 23.96 -31.04
N LYS A 281 9.89 22.95 -31.91
CA LYS A 281 11.04 22.04 -32.03
C LYS A 281 12.35 22.73 -32.45
N TRP A 282 12.27 23.96 -32.94
CA TRP A 282 13.42 24.78 -33.33
C TRP A 282 13.89 25.69 -32.19
N GLY A 283 13.21 25.66 -31.04
CA GLY A 283 13.58 26.39 -29.83
C GLY A 283 13.02 27.81 -29.74
N ALA A 284 12.13 28.22 -30.65
CA ALA A 284 11.45 29.52 -30.58
C ALA A 284 10.11 29.41 -29.83
N GLU A 285 9.80 30.40 -29.01
CA GLU A 285 8.50 30.51 -28.36
C GLU A 285 7.47 31.03 -29.38
N GLN A 286 6.42 30.26 -29.59
CA GLN A 286 5.28 30.61 -30.42
C GLN A 286 4.13 31.00 -29.48
N THR A 287 3.56 32.17 -29.70
CA THR A 287 2.32 32.61 -29.04
C THR A 287 1.26 32.81 -30.10
N ILE A 288 0.20 32.02 -30.01
CA ILE A 288 -0.98 32.10 -30.87
C ILE A 288 -1.99 33.01 -30.20
N GLU A 289 -2.42 34.05 -30.91
CA GLU A 289 -3.45 34.99 -30.44
C GLU A 289 -4.79 34.28 -30.19
N ALA A 290 -5.60 34.89 -29.32
CA ALA A 290 -6.87 34.30 -28.87
C ALA A 290 -7.83 34.02 -30.04
N LYS A 291 -8.17 32.75 -30.26
CA LYS A 291 -9.04 32.28 -31.35
C LYS A 291 -10.38 31.80 -30.83
N GLU A 292 -11.47 32.22 -31.48
CA GLU A 292 -12.82 31.77 -31.14
C GLU A 292 -12.98 30.26 -31.28
N VAL A 293 -13.66 29.65 -30.32
CA VAL A 293 -13.94 28.22 -30.33
C VAL A 293 -14.98 27.85 -31.41
N PRO A 294 -14.86 26.68 -32.05
CA PRO A 294 -15.81 26.30 -33.09
C PRO A 294 -17.18 25.89 -32.52
N GLU A 295 -17.21 25.28 -31.33
CA GLU A 295 -18.42 24.88 -30.61
C GLU A 295 -18.41 25.44 -29.18
N VAL A 296 -19.58 25.69 -28.59
CA VAL A 296 -19.72 26.22 -27.24
C VAL A 296 -19.93 25.11 -26.19
N PRO A 297 -19.49 25.32 -24.92
CA PRO A 297 -19.73 24.37 -23.83
C PRO A 297 -21.23 24.21 -23.51
N ARG A 298 -21.66 22.98 -23.19
CA ARG A 298 -23.08 22.62 -22.97
C ARG A 298 -23.32 22.08 -21.56
N CYS A 299 -24.50 22.36 -20.99
CA CYS A 299 -24.89 21.85 -19.68
C CYS A 299 -24.81 20.33 -19.62
N ASN A 300 -24.30 19.80 -18.50
CA ASN A 300 -24.09 18.37 -18.27
C ASN A 300 -23.28 17.69 -19.41
N GLY A 301 -22.44 18.46 -20.08
CA GLY A 301 -21.57 18.01 -21.17
C GLY A 301 -20.10 18.29 -20.88
N ARG A 302 -19.27 17.52 -21.55
CA ARG A 302 -17.82 17.68 -21.65
C ARG A 302 -17.50 18.10 -23.08
N ILE A 303 -16.79 19.20 -23.25
CA ILE A 303 -16.25 19.61 -24.55
C ILE A 303 -14.73 19.48 -24.53
N VAL A 304 -14.18 18.87 -25.57
CA VAL A 304 -12.73 18.74 -25.78
C VAL A 304 -12.32 19.62 -26.95
N TYR A 305 -11.43 20.57 -26.71
CA TYR A 305 -10.79 21.37 -27.74
C TYR A 305 -9.43 20.76 -28.07
N ASN A 306 -9.37 20.06 -29.19
CA ASN A 306 -8.14 19.54 -29.75
C ASN A 306 -7.42 20.64 -30.55
N LEU A 307 -6.32 21.14 -30.01
CA LEU A 307 -5.49 22.20 -30.58
C LEU A 307 -4.38 21.55 -31.43
N ILE A 308 -4.39 21.80 -32.74
CA ILE A 308 -3.38 21.33 -33.69
C ILE A 308 -2.51 22.52 -34.11
N PRO A 309 -1.27 22.64 -33.59
CA PRO A 309 -0.37 23.71 -33.99
C PRO A 309 0.05 23.57 -35.45
N VAL A 310 0.13 24.68 -36.19
CA VAL A 310 0.51 24.68 -37.60
C VAL A 310 2.02 25.00 -37.72
N PRO A 311 2.81 24.22 -38.49
CA PRO A 311 4.25 24.47 -38.60
C PRO A 311 4.56 25.88 -39.13
N LYS A 312 5.49 26.58 -38.46
CA LYS A 312 5.98 27.92 -38.86
C LYS A 312 4.87 28.99 -39.00
N SER A 313 3.78 28.83 -38.27
CA SER A 313 2.65 29.74 -38.25
C SER A 313 2.30 30.10 -36.81
N THR A 314 1.76 31.29 -36.59
CA THR A 314 1.12 31.70 -35.32
C THR A 314 -0.36 31.31 -35.30
N ASP A 315 -0.76 30.28 -36.07
CA ASP A 315 -2.13 29.79 -36.18
C ASP A 315 -2.28 28.38 -35.59
N VAL A 316 -3.48 28.08 -35.11
CA VAL A 316 -3.86 26.79 -34.51
C VAL A 316 -5.20 26.33 -35.09
N VAL A 317 -5.27 25.06 -35.49
CA VAL A 317 -6.55 24.45 -35.89
C VAL A 317 -7.21 23.87 -34.64
N ILE A 318 -8.44 24.28 -34.35
CA ILE A 318 -9.21 23.81 -33.20
C ILE A 318 -10.28 22.83 -33.71
N VAL A 319 -10.24 21.59 -33.23
CA VAL A 319 -11.26 20.56 -33.51
C VAL A 319 -11.99 20.23 -32.22
N THR A 320 -13.32 20.25 -32.25
CA THR A 320 -14.15 20.02 -31.07
C THR A 320 -14.77 18.65 -31.02
N GLU A 321 -14.74 18.04 -29.83
CA GLU A 321 -15.52 16.86 -29.50
C GLU A 321 -16.49 17.20 -28.37
N LEU A 322 -17.78 17.00 -28.61
CA LEU A 322 -18.83 17.14 -27.61
C LEU A 322 -19.18 15.76 -27.06
N LEU A 323 -19.03 15.59 -25.76
CA LEU A 323 -19.18 14.34 -25.04
C LEU A 323 -20.16 14.54 -23.86
N PRO A 324 -20.85 13.48 -23.41
CA PRO A 324 -21.54 13.51 -22.12
C PRO A 324 -20.58 13.81 -20.96
N TRP A 325 -21.06 14.41 -19.87
CA TRP A 325 -20.21 14.68 -18.69
C TRP A 325 -19.53 13.44 -18.13
N ASN A 326 -20.29 12.35 -17.98
CA ASN A 326 -19.81 11.09 -17.37
C ASN A 326 -19.27 10.11 -18.41
N VAL A 327 -18.57 10.60 -19.44
CA VAL A 327 -17.67 9.70 -20.18
C VAL A 327 -16.63 9.23 -19.17
N GLU A 328 -16.72 7.97 -18.75
CA GLU A 328 -15.58 7.28 -18.15
C GLU A 328 -14.40 7.57 -19.08
N ASP A 329 -13.25 7.96 -18.54
CA ASP A 329 -12.02 8.13 -19.33
C ASP A 329 -11.49 6.76 -19.84
N THR A 330 -12.40 5.87 -20.22
CA THR A 330 -12.18 4.74 -21.09
C THR A 330 -12.24 5.26 -22.51
N GLN A 331 -11.05 5.35 -23.11
CA GLN A 331 -10.79 5.54 -24.54
C GLN A 331 -11.99 5.16 -25.42
N THR A 332 -12.75 6.16 -25.90
CA THR A 332 -13.68 5.97 -27.00
C THR A 332 -12.84 5.66 -28.25
N GLU A 333 -12.62 4.38 -28.53
CA GLU A 333 -12.24 3.98 -29.88
C GLU A 333 -13.41 4.32 -30.79
N THR A 334 -13.27 5.43 -31.52
CA THR A 334 -13.94 5.51 -32.82
C THR A 334 -13.28 4.44 -33.68
N VAL A 335 -13.89 3.26 -33.74
CA VAL A 335 -13.48 2.21 -34.68
C VAL A 335 -13.74 2.74 -36.10
N LYS A 336 -12.77 3.48 -36.66
CA LYS A 336 -12.72 3.78 -38.10
C LYS A 336 -12.18 2.53 -38.78
N ARG A 337 -13.02 1.51 -38.91
CA ARG A 337 -12.71 0.35 -39.76
C ARG A 337 -12.53 0.83 -41.20
N LYS A 338 -11.48 0.36 -41.87
CA LYS A 338 -11.50 0.23 -43.33
C LYS A 338 -12.70 -0.64 -43.69
N LEU A 339 -13.68 -0.08 -44.38
CA LEU A 339 -14.81 -0.82 -44.94
C LEU A 339 -14.32 -1.70 -46.08
N ASN A 340 -13.85 -2.89 -45.74
CA ASN A 340 -13.81 -4.03 -46.65
C ASN A 340 -15.01 -4.90 -46.28
N ALA A 341 -16.18 -4.69 -46.92
CA ALA A 341 -17.35 -5.57 -46.92
C ALA A 341 -17.46 -6.59 -45.76
N ALA A 342 -17.43 -6.14 -44.50
CA ALA A 342 -17.42 -7.02 -43.34
C ALA A 342 -18.86 -7.24 -42.89
N ASN A 343 -19.41 -8.43 -43.16
CA ASN A 343 -20.75 -8.83 -42.73
C ASN A 343 -20.81 -9.14 -41.23
N CYS A 344 -20.03 -8.46 -40.38
CA CYS A 344 -19.88 -8.83 -38.98
C CYS A 344 -19.62 -7.63 -38.05
N VAL A 345 -20.46 -7.51 -37.02
CA VAL A 345 -20.58 -6.38 -36.10
C VAL A 345 -20.37 -6.88 -34.67
N VAL A 346 -19.64 -6.14 -33.84
CA VAL A 346 -19.42 -6.49 -32.43
C VAL A 346 -20.18 -5.50 -31.56
N VAL A 347 -20.91 -6.01 -30.56
CA VAL A 347 -21.75 -5.22 -29.64
C VAL A 347 -21.37 -5.59 -28.21
N ALA A 348 -21.05 -4.62 -27.36
CA ALA A 348 -20.83 -4.94 -25.96
C ALA A 348 -22.18 -5.28 -25.27
N PRO A 349 -22.20 -6.19 -24.28
CA PRO A 349 -23.40 -6.49 -23.50
C PRO A 349 -24.06 -5.22 -22.95
N GLY A 350 -25.37 -5.09 -23.15
CA GLY A 350 -26.16 -3.92 -22.76
C GLY A 350 -25.83 -2.63 -23.53
N ARG A 351 -24.97 -2.69 -24.55
CA ARG A 351 -24.65 -1.57 -25.44
C ARG A 351 -25.34 -1.75 -26.79
N ALA A 352 -25.20 -0.73 -27.62
CA ALA A 352 -25.66 -0.73 -28.99
C ALA A 352 -24.48 -0.46 -29.93
N ALA A 353 -24.49 -1.09 -31.10
CA ALA A 353 -23.66 -0.68 -32.22
C ALA A 353 -24.54 -0.06 -33.31
N GLU A 354 -24.04 1.00 -33.95
CA GLU A 354 -24.66 1.61 -35.12
C GLU A 354 -23.72 1.49 -36.30
N PHE A 355 -24.27 1.19 -37.47
CA PHE A 355 -23.52 1.16 -38.72
C PHE A 355 -24.30 1.85 -39.83
N SER A 356 -23.57 2.56 -40.68
CA SER A 356 -24.14 3.34 -41.79
C SER A 356 -24.70 2.41 -42.87
N VAL A 357 -25.91 2.68 -43.33
CA VAL A 357 -26.52 2.01 -44.49
C VAL A 357 -26.00 2.61 -45.79
N GLU A 358 -25.45 3.83 -45.76
CA GLU A 358 -24.93 4.49 -46.97
C GLU A 358 -23.79 3.70 -47.61
N ASP A 359 -22.96 3.03 -46.79
CA ASP A 359 -21.90 2.16 -47.27
C ASP A 359 -22.45 0.89 -47.95
N VAL A 360 -23.59 0.37 -47.46
CA VAL A 360 -24.31 -0.77 -48.06
C VAL A 360 -24.89 -0.37 -49.42
N PHE A 361 -25.49 0.81 -49.51
CA PHE A 361 -25.99 1.35 -50.79
C PHE A 361 -24.87 1.52 -51.80
N GLN A 362 -23.71 2.04 -51.38
CA GLN A 362 -22.56 2.23 -52.26
C GLN A 362 -22.00 0.89 -52.74
N THR A 363 -21.76 -0.08 -51.86
CA THR A 363 -21.26 -1.42 -52.22
C THR A 363 -22.26 -2.18 -53.10
N TRP A 364 -23.55 -2.19 -52.75
CA TRP A 364 -24.60 -2.84 -53.53
C TRP A 364 -24.71 -2.26 -54.96
N ASN A 365 -24.70 -0.93 -55.08
CA ASN A 365 -24.81 -0.25 -56.36
C ASN A 365 -23.54 -0.38 -57.22
N LEU A 366 -22.37 -0.53 -56.59
CA LEU A 366 -21.08 -0.71 -57.26
C LEU A 366 -20.90 -2.14 -57.78
N GLU A 367 -21.32 -3.15 -57.02
CA GLU A 367 -20.98 -4.56 -57.28
C GLU A 367 -22.13 -5.38 -57.91
N HIS A 368 -23.41 -5.09 -57.61
CA HIS A 368 -24.53 -5.99 -57.94
C HIS A 368 -25.67 -5.35 -58.74
N SER A 369 -25.51 -4.11 -59.23
CA SER A 369 -26.57 -3.33 -59.91
C SER A 369 -27.09 -3.96 -61.20
N THR A 370 -26.27 -4.74 -61.91
CA THR A 370 -26.62 -5.45 -63.15
C THR A 370 -27.37 -6.77 -62.92
N GLU A 371 -27.12 -7.47 -61.81
CA GLU A 371 -27.68 -8.81 -61.54
C GLU A 371 -29.05 -8.76 -60.84
N LEU A 372 -29.34 -7.66 -60.13
CA LEU A 372 -30.51 -7.55 -59.25
C LEU A 372 -31.59 -6.57 -59.74
N GLY A 373 -31.47 -6.08 -60.97
CA GLY A 373 -32.52 -5.31 -61.65
C GLY A 373 -32.52 -3.79 -61.41
N GLY A 374 -31.42 -3.21 -60.91
CA GLY A 374 -31.26 -1.75 -60.78
C GLY A 374 -30.56 -1.31 -59.49
N LYS A 375 -30.35 0.01 -59.36
CA LYS A 375 -29.82 0.63 -58.13
C LYS A 375 -30.86 0.53 -57.02
N MET A 376 -30.41 0.30 -55.78
CA MET A 376 -31.29 0.40 -54.60
C MET A 376 -31.81 1.84 -54.49
N ALA A 377 -33.14 1.99 -54.47
CA ALA A 377 -33.82 3.28 -54.47
C ALA A 377 -33.70 3.92 -53.08
N GLN A 378 -32.97 5.03 -52.97
CA GLN A 378 -32.67 5.73 -51.71
C GLN A 378 -33.87 6.43 -51.08
N ASP A 379 -34.98 6.53 -51.81
CA ASP A 379 -36.26 7.11 -51.39
C ASP A 379 -37.22 6.07 -50.76
N GLN A 380 -36.91 4.77 -50.84
CA GLN A 380 -37.73 3.70 -50.29
C GLN A 380 -37.42 3.46 -48.80
N THR A 381 -38.46 3.07 -48.03
CA THR A 381 -38.32 2.81 -46.60
C THR A 381 -37.64 1.45 -46.34
N LEU A 382 -36.62 1.46 -45.47
CA LEU A 382 -35.84 0.29 -45.09
C LEU A 382 -36.38 -0.38 -43.82
N VAL A 383 -36.21 -1.69 -43.71
CA VAL A 383 -36.54 -2.49 -42.52
C VAL A 383 -35.34 -3.35 -42.15
N ALA A 384 -34.95 -3.31 -40.87
CA ALA A 384 -33.98 -4.22 -40.26
C ALA A 384 -34.72 -5.25 -39.39
N GLU A 385 -34.35 -6.52 -39.51
CA GLU A 385 -35.00 -7.63 -38.81
C GLU A 385 -33.95 -8.56 -38.20
N VAL A 386 -34.16 -9.01 -36.96
CA VAL A 386 -33.29 -9.99 -36.31
C VAL A 386 -33.64 -11.38 -36.82
N ILE A 387 -32.72 -12.01 -37.56
CA ILE A 387 -32.91 -13.32 -38.16
C ILE A 387 -32.65 -14.44 -37.13
N SER A 388 -31.67 -14.24 -36.24
CA SER A 388 -31.39 -15.15 -35.11
C SER A 388 -30.89 -14.37 -33.89
N GLY A 389 -31.21 -14.86 -32.69
CA GLY A 389 -30.82 -14.21 -31.44
C GLY A 389 -31.70 -13.03 -31.04
N SER A 390 -33.02 -13.09 -31.29
CA SER A 390 -33.99 -12.07 -30.85
C SER A 390 -34.02 -11.84 -29.34
N ASP A 391 -33.60 -12.83 -28.56
CA ASP A 391 -33.48 -12.75 -27.10
C ASP A 391 -32.16 -12.08 -26.68
N LEU A 392 -31.20 -11.98 -27.60
CA LEU A 392 -29.87 -11.40 -27.41
C LEU A 392 -29.81 -9.96 -27.90
N ILE A 393 -30.45 -9.67 -29.04
CA ILE A 393 -30.38 -8.38 -29.69
C ILE A 393 -31.74 -7.91 -30.24
N SER A 394 -31.88 -6.60 -30.35
CA SER A 394 -32.90 -5.93 -31.18
C SER A 394 -32.21 -5.13 -32.28
N ALA A 395 -32.80 -5.08 -33.47
CA ALA A 395 -32.31 -4.25 -34.57
C ALA A 395 -33.37 -3.25 -35.02
N GLU A 396 -32.96 -2.01 -35.27
CA GLU A 396 -33.82 -0.95 -35.79
C GLU A 396 -33.08 -0.13 -36.86
N VAL A 397 -33.81 0.38 -37.84
CA VAL A 397 -33.28 1.41 -38.76
C VAL A 397 -33.44 2.75 -38.07
N VAL A 398 -32.33 3.43 -37.83
CA VAL A 398 -32.29 4.75 -37.18
C VAL A 398 -32.03 5.80 -38.25
N ASN A 399 -32.85 6.85 -38.22
CA ASN A 399 -32.57 8.07 -38.96
C ASN A 399 -31.99 9.10 -37.97
N PRO A 400 -30.65 9.29 -37.91
CA PRO A 400 -30.02 10.23 -37.00
C PRO A 400 -30.42 11.71 -37.23
N MET A 401 -31.12 12.01 -38.33
CA MET A 401 -31.64 13.34 -38.68
C MET A 401 -33.14 13.54 -38.34
N GLY A 402 -33.84 12.51 -37.86
CA GLY A 402 -35.26 12.56 -37.51
C GLY A 402 -36.22 12.39 -38.70
N ASN A 403 -37.50 12.12 -38.40
CA ASN A 403 -38.55 11.84 -39.39
C ASN A 403 -38.92 13.09 -40.20
N GLY A 404 -38.20 13.33 -41.28
CA GLY A 404 -38.46 14.44 -42.22
C GLY A 404 -37.32 14.79 -43.17
N ALA A 405 -36.11 14.25 -42.95
CA ALA A 405 -34.97 14.51 -43.82
C ALA A 405 -34.97 13.56 -45.05
N THR A 406 -35.12 14.12 -46.26
CA THR A 406 -35.04 13.39 -47.54
C THR A 406 -33.59 13.19 -48.04
N GLY A 407 -32.66 12.87 -47.14
CA GLY A 407 -31.23 12.72 -47.43
C GLY A 407 -30.64 11.45 -46.80
N ALA A 408 -29.81 10.75 -47.57
CA ALA A 408 -29.35 9.37 -47.36
C ALA A 408 -28.39 9.16 -46.16
N HIS A 409 -28.92 9.28 -44.94
CA HIS A 409 -28.20 8.87 -43.73
C HIS A 409 -29.11 8.00 -42.89
N HIS A 410 -29.28 6.74 -43.28
CA HIS A 410 -29.85 5.70 -42.42
C HIS A 410 -28.70 4.96 -41.73
N SER A 411 -28.78 4.73 -40.43
CA SER A 411 -27.95 3.73 -39.74
C SER A 411 -28.83 2.55 -39.34
N VAL A 412 -28.27 1.35 -39.26
CA VAL A 412 -28.92 0.25 -38.54
C VAL A 412 -28.28 0.18 -37.17
N ARG A 413 -29.13 0.27 -36.15
CA ARG A 413 -28.72 0.12 -34.76
C ARG A 413 -29.07 -1.27 -34.29
N VAL A 414 -28.10 -1.96 -33.73
CA VAL A 414 -28.27 -3.25 -33.07
C VAL A 414 -27.97 -3.09 -31.59
N LYS A 415 -28.95 -3.37 -30.73
CA LYS A 415 -28.84 -3.25 -29.27
C LYS A 415 -28.83 -4.64 -28.64
N ALA A 416 -27.92 -4.88 -27.70
CA ALA A 416 -27.99 -6.07 -26.86
C ALA A 416 -29.11 -5.93 -25.82
N ALA A 417 -29.93 -6.96 -25.65
CA ALA A 417 -31.12 -6.94 -24.80
C ALA A 417 -30.80 -6.90 -23.30
N ASN A 418 -29.56 -7.20 -22.88
CA ASN A 418 -29.15 -7.25 -21.47
C ASN A 418 -27.65 -6.96 -21.28
N PRO A 419 -27.24 -6.23 -20.22
CA PRO A 419 -25.84 -5.97 -19.85
C PRO A 419 -24.99 -7.19 -19.51
N ASN A 420 -25.57 -8.37 -19.30
CA ASN A 420 -24.83 -9.54 -18.81
C ASN A 420 -24.79 -10.71 -19.80
N ILE A 421 -25.31 -10.53 -21.01
CA ILE A 421 -25.46 -11.63 -21.97
C ILE A 421 -24.46 -11.46 -23.11
N THR A 422 -23.67 -12.50 -23.37
CA THR A 422 -22.79 -12.60 -24.54
C THR A 422 -23.30 -13.70 -25.45
N GLY A 423 -23.07 -13.60 -26.76
CA GLY A 423 -23.60 -14.56 -27.72
C GLY A 423 -23.46 -14.09 -29.17
N GLU A 424 -23.90 -14.91 -30.11
CA GLU A 424 -23.89 -14.60 -31.54
C GLU A 424 -25.33 -14.43 -32.04
N ALA A 425 -25.56 -13.49 -32.94
CA ALA A 425 -26.86 -13.19 -33.53
C ALA A 425 -26.72 -12.78 -35.00
N THR A 426 -27.83 -12.69 -35.73
CA THR A 426 -27.83 -12.18 -37.13
C THR A 426 -28.96 -11.20 -37.38
N VAL A 427 -28.68 -10.21 -38.22
CA VAL A 427 -29.61 -9.13 -38.60
C VAL A 427 -29.68 -9.02 -40.12
N GLY A 428 -30.88 -9.01 -40.69
CA GLY A 428 -31.13 -8.80 -42.11
C GLY A 428 -31.69 -7.42 -42.41
N LEU A 429 -31.28 -6.83 -43.55
CA LEU A 429 -31.85 -5.62 -44.13
C LEU A 429 -32.73 -5.97 -45.33
N LYS A 430 -33.91 -5.37 -45.43
CA LYS A 430 -34.80 -5.46 -46.59
C LYS A 430 -35.53 -4.15 -46.86
N LEU A 431 -36.11 -4.02 -48.05
CA LEU A 431 -37.06 -2.94 -48.35
C LEU A 431 -38.41 -3.26 -47.73
N GLN A 432 -39.15 -2.23 -47.30
CA GLN A 432 -40.48 -2.42 -46.72
C GLN A 432 -41.42 -3.06 -47.77
N GLY A 433 -41.84 -4.31 -47.52
CA GLY A 433 -42.71 -5.09 -48.43
C GLY A 433 -42.00 -6.22 -49.20
N ASP A 434 -40.67 -6.31 -49.17
CA ASP A 434 -39.90 -7.38 -49.83
C ASP A 434 -39.94 -8.71 -49.04
N GLN A 435 -39.93 -9.84 -49.77
CA GLN A 435 -39.88 -11.20 -49.22
C GLN A 435 -38.46 -11.71 -48.92
N GLY A 436 -37.42 -11.07 -49.47
CA GLY A 436 -36.03 -11.49 -49.34
C GLY A 436 -35.15 -10.43 -48.69
N TYR A 437 -34.11 -10.87 -47.96
CA TYR A 437 -33.10 -9.98 -47.39
C TYR A 437 -32.12 -9.51 -48.46
N ARG A 438 -31.87 -8.20 -48.50
CA ARG A 438 -30.87 -7.58 -49.38
C ARG A 438 -29.48 -7.63 -48.78
N TRP A 439 -29.37 -7.60 -47.45
CA TRP A 439 -28.09 -7.69 -46.76
C TRP A 439 -28.23 -8.39 -45.42
N ILE A 440 -27.19 -9.09 -44.95
CA ILE A 440 -27.19 -9.78 -43.65
C ILE A 440 -25.88 -9.51 -42.92
N TRP A 441 -25.99 -9.15 -41.65
CA TRP A 441 -24.86 -9.02 -40.72
C TRP A 441 -24.91 -10.11 -39.64
N HIS A 442 -23.75 -10.66 -39.34
CA HIS A 442 -23.43 -11.38 -38.13
C HIS A 442 -23.17 -10.38 -36.99
N VAL A 443 -23.65 -10.67 -35.78
CA VAL A 443 -23.55 -9.79 -34.62
C VAL A 443 -22.98 -10.57 -33.44
N HIS A 444 -21.78 -10.20 -33.00
CA HIS A 444 -21.12 -10.79 -31.84
C HIS A 444 -21.34 -9.91 -30.62
N VAL A 445 -22.15 -10.37 -29.66
CA VAL A 445 -22.30 -9.70 -28.36
C VAL A 445 -21.20 -10.19 -27.41
N THR A 446 -20.22 -9.35 -27.09
CA THR A 446 -19.04 -9.77 -26.31
C THR A 446 -18.53 -8.68 -25.38
N SER A 447 -18.16 -9.06 -24.16
CA SER A 447 -17.54 -8.17 -23.17
C SER A 447 -16.03 -8.00 -23.34
N ASP A 448 -15.47 -8.61 -24.40
CA ASP A 448 -14.04 -8.65 -24.70
C ASP A 448 -13.59 -7.38 -25.45
N PRO A 449 -12.74 -6.53 -24.84
CA PRO A 449 -12.23 -5.32 -25.48
C PRO A 449 -11.36 -5.59 -26.72
N GLN A 450 -10.67 -6.74 -26.82
CA GLN A 450 -9.80 -7.05 -27.96
C GLN A 450 -10.57 -7.34 -29.25
N ALA A 451 -11.81 -7.85 -29.12
CA ALA A 451 -12.71 -8.03 -30.26
C ALA A 451 -13.13 -6.68 -30.91
N HIS A 452 -12.98 -5.57 -30.19
CA HIS A 452 -13.25 -4.22 -30.69
C HIS A 452 -12.05 -3.59 -31.43
N THR A 453 -10.82 -3.82 -30.96
CA THR A 453 -9.58 -3.22 -31.48
C THR A 453 -9.03 -3.90 -32.74
N ASP A 454 -9.16 -5.23 -32.88
CA ASP A 454 -8.41 -5.98 -33.89
C ASP A 454 -9.07 -6.05 -35.28
N GLY A 455 -10.32 -5.59 -35.43
CA GLY A 455 -11.01 -5.61 -36.72
C GLY A 455 -11.24 -7.00 -37.35
N HIS A 456 -10.71 -8.07 -36.74
CA HIS A 456 -10.82 -9.44 -37.21
C HIS A 456 -12.12 -10.07 -36.69
N CYS A 457 -13.22 -9.78 -37.38
CA CYS A 457 -14.18 -10.85 -37.60
C CYS A 457 -13.69 -11.67 -38.81
N PRO A 458 -13.75 -13.02 -38.80
CA PRO A 458 -13.19 -13.88 -39.86
C PRO A 458 -13.76 -13.63 -41.26
N TRP A 459 -14.87 -12.89 -41.35
CA TRP A 459 -15.78 -12.91 -42.49
C TRP A 459 -15.38 -12.00 -43.67
N THR A 460 -14.15 -11.49 -43.74
CA THR A 460 -13.74 -10.54 -44.80
C THR A 460 -12.99 -11.13 -46.00
N ALA A 461 -13.12 -12.42 -46.30
CA ALA A 461 -12.56 -12.95 -47.55
C ALA A 461 -13.44 -14.04 -48.20
N ALA A 462 -14.03 -13.66 -49.33
CA ALA A 462 -14.57 -14.50 -50.41
C ALA A 462 -15.59 -15.59 -50.03
N ALA A 463 -16.87 -15.28 -50.18
CA ALA A 463 -17.89 -16.29 -50.45
C ALA A 463 -18.34 -16.13 -51.90
N THR A 464 -17.58 -16.72 -52.83
CA THR A 464 -18.06 -17.09 -54.16
C THR A 464 -19.05 -18.25 -54.01
N ASP A 465 -20.28 -18.01 -54.44
CA ASP A 465 -21.23 -18.94 -55.07
C ASP A 465 -21.07 -20.43 -54.75
N GLY A 466 -21.89 -20.92 -53.82
CA GLY A 466 -22.07 -22.34 -53.49
C GLY A 466 -21.49 -22.72 -52.13
N ARG A 467 -22.29 -22.63 -51.06
CA ARG A 467 -21.86 -23.12 -49.73
C ARG A 467 -22.14 -24.62 -49.59
N ASP A 468 -21.09 -25.41 -49.78
CA ASP A 468 -21.02 -26.81 -49.36
C ASP A 468 -20.78 -26.94 -47.84
N TRP A 469 -21.10 -28.12 -47.31
CA TRP A 469 -20.94 -28.56 -45.93
C TRP A 469 -19.45 -28.53 -45.49
N GLY A 470 -19.08 -27.64 -44.55
CA GLY A 470 -17.70 -27.54 -44.09
C GLY A 470 -17.31 -28.53 -42.97
N SER A 471 -16.05 -28.96 -42.93
CA SER A 471 -15.51 -29.83 -41.87
C SER A 471 -14.93 -29.02 -40.69
N ALA A 472 -15.06 -29.54 -39.46
CA ALA A 472 -14.29 -29.07 -38.31
C ALA A 472 -13.14 -30.05 -38.03
N ALA A 473 -11.94 -29.51 -37.82
CA ALA A 473 -10.74 -30.28 -37.54
C ALA A 473 -10.14 -29.83 -36.18
N PRO A 474 -10.34 -30.61 -35.10
CA PRO A 474 -9.60 -30.40 -33.86
C PRO A 474 -8.11 -30.70 -34.11
N ASP A 475 -7.22 -29.90 -33.53
CA ASP A 475 -5.77 -30.10 -33.62
C ASP A 475 -5.27 -31.36 -32.89
N GLN A 476 -6.05 -31.85 -31.93
CA GLN A 476 -5.78 -33.10 -31.21
C GLN A 476 -7.05 -33.87 -30.85
N GLN A 477 -6.93 -35.20 -30.73
CA GLN A 477 -8.05 -36.07 -30.36
C GLN A 477 -8.24 -36.25 -28.85
N LYS A 478 -7.24 -35.85 -28.05
CA LYS A 478 -7.26 -35.88 -26.58
C LYS A 478 -6.69 -34.57 -26.04
N GLY A 479 -7.33 -34.00 -25.02
CA GLY A 479 -6.81 -32.90 -24.21
C GLY A 479 -7.18 -33.10 -22.74
N PHE A 480 -6.79 -32.19 -21.85
CA PHE A 480 -7.09 -32.33 -20.41
C PHE A 480 -7.16 -30.99 -19.68
N GLY A 481 -7.99 -30.95 -18.63
CA GLY A 481 -8.01 -29.85 -17.66
C GLY A 481 -7.04 -30.11 -16.50
N VAL A 482 -6.33 -29.08 -16.03
CA VAL A 482 -5.36 -29.20 -14.94
C VAL A 482 -5.96 -28.82 -13.59
N VAL A 483 -5.72 -29.67 -12.59
CA VAL A 483 -6.03 -29.41 -11.18
C VAL A 483 -4.71 -29.37 -10.42
N VAL A 484 -4.48 -28.28 -9.70
CA VAL A 484 -3.29 -28.06 -8.87
C VAL A 484 -3.67 -28.17 -7.41
N THR A 485 -2.93 -28.97 -6.66
CA THR A 485 -3.07 -29.08 -5.20
C THR A 485 -1.86 -28.41 -4.54
N LYS A 486 -2.10 -27.60 -3.52
CA LYS A 486 -1.08 -26.85 -2.77
C LYS A 486 -1.48 -26.73 -1.31
N ALA A 487 -0.71 -27.27 -0.38
CA ALA A 487 -0.88 -27.07 1.08
C ALA A 487 -2.34 -27.14 1.60
N GLY A 488 -3.14 -28.10 1.12
CA GLY A 488 -4.55 -28.26 1.52
C GLY A 488 -5.58 -27.46 0.71
N ALA A 489 -5.14 -26.60 -0.22
CA ALA A 489 -5.97 -25.95 -1.22
C ALA A 489 -5.91 -26.68 -2.58
N THR A 490 -7.02 -26.68 -3.30
CA THR A 490 -7.12 -27.22 -4.66
C THR A 490 -7.64 -26.12 -5.58
N THR A 491 -6.89 -25.81 -6.62
CA THR A 491 -7.24 -24.81 -7.64
C THR A 491 -7.25 -25.48 -9.01
N SER A 492 -8.24 -25.18 -9.84
CA SER A 492 -8.23 -25.57 -11.25
C SER A 492 -8.21 -24.32 -12.11
N PRO A 493 -7.03 -23.92 -12.62
CA PRO A 493 -6.99 -22.93 -13.69
C PRO A 493 -7.69 -23.52 -14.91
N ALA A 494 -8.41 -22.68 -15.63
CA ALA A 494 -9.00 -23.12 -16.87
C ALA A 494 -7.87 -23.39 -17.88
N SER A 495 -7.94 -24.56 -18.50
CA SER A 495 -6.84 -25.15 -19.26
C SER A 495 -7.29 -25.35 -20.70
N LYS A 496 -6.49 -24.93 -21.67
CA LYS A 496 -6.68 -25.22 -23.10
C LYS A 496 -6.65 -26.73 -23.32
N VAL A 497 -7.71 -27.23 -23.96
CA VAL A 497 -7.92 -28.65 -24.24
C VAL A 497 -7.78 -28.95 -25.72
N VAL A 498 -8.23 -28.08 -26.61
CA VAL A 498 -8.14 -28.29 -28.07
C VAL A 498 -8.26 -26.97 -28.81
N THR A 499 -7.58 -26.84 -29.95
CA THR A 499 -7.84 -25.79 -30.94
C THR A 499 -8.76 -26.35 -32.01
N LEU A 500 -9.97 -25.81 -32.14
CA LEU A 500 -10.90 -26.20 -33.19
C LEU A 500 -10.68 -25.32 -34.43
N LYS A 501 -10.24 -25.91 -35.54
CA LYS A 501 -10.14 -25.22 -36.84
C LYS A 501 -11.38 -25.48 -37.67
N THR A 502 -12.06 -24.42 -38.09
CA THR A 502 -13.30 -24.50 -38.87
C THR A 502 -13.08 -23.89 -40.26
N GLU A 503 -13.77 -24.41 -41.28
CA GLU A 503 -13.63 -23.91 -42.65
C GLU A 503 -14.31 -22.54 -42.86
N PRO A 504 -13.69 -21.62 -43.64
CA PRO A 504 -14.30 -20.35 -44.03
C PRO A 504 -15.62 -20.56 -44.80
N GLY A 505 -16.67 -19.81 -44.45
CA GLY A 505 -17.98 -19.89 -45.10
C GLY A 505 -18.96 -20.93 -44.53
N ALA A 506 -18.53 -21.80 -43.62
CA ALA A 506 -19.39 -22.75 -42.92
C ALA A 506 -20.39 -22.06 -41.95
N LEU A 507 -21.38 -22.81 -41.45
CA LEU A 507 -22.25 -22.36 -40.35
C LEU A 507 -21.59 -22.61 -38.98
N PRO A 508 -21.98 -21.88 -37.90
CA PRO A 508 -21.35 -22.00 -36.58
C PRO A 508 -21.35 -23.42 -36.01
N TYR A 509 -20.33 -23.76 -35.22
CA TYR A 509 -20.23 -25.07 -34.57
C TYR A 509 -20.56 -24.96 -33.09
N LYS A 510 -21.57 -25.68 -32.62
CA LYS A 510 -21.89 -25.83 -31.21
C LYS A 510 -20.93 -26.81 -30.55
N VAL A 511 -20.32 -26.41 -29.43
CA VAL A 511 -19.42 -27.21 -28.60
C VAL A 511 -20.04 -27.40 -27.22
N THR A 512 -20.14 -28.64 -26.75
CA THR A 512 -20.71 -28.98 -25.44
C THR A 512 -19.84 -30.02 -24.74
N LEU A 513 -19.63 -29.91 -23.42
CA LEU A 513 -18.94 -30.95 -22.65
C LEU A 513 -19.94 -32.02 -22.17
N VAL A 514 -19.75 -33.26 -22.62
CA VAL A 514 -20.64 -34.40 -22.33
C VAL A 514 -19.93 -35.53 -21.57
N THR A 515 -20.71 -36.36 -20.88
CA THR A 515 -20.17 -37.41 -20.00
C THR A 515 -19.72 -38.68 -20.73
N ALA A 516 -20.19 -38.92 -21.96
CA ALA A 516 -19.94 -40.17 -22.69
C ALA A 516 -19.72 -39.93 -24.19
N ASN A 517 -18.90 -40.79 -24.81
CA ASN A 517 -18.68 -40.78 -26.26
C ASN A 517 -19.97 -41.14 -27.01
N GLY A 518 -20.38 -40.33 -28.00
CA GLY A 518 -21.64 -40.52 -28.70
C GLY A 518 -22.89 -40.10 -27.93
N GLY A 519 -22.76 -39.63 -26.68
CA GLY A 519 -23.86 -39.18 -25.83
C GLY A 519 -24.14 -37.67 -25.92
N SER A 520 -25.32 -37.25 -25.46
CA SER A 520 -25.72 -35.84 -25.36
C SER A 520 -25.85 -35.31 -23.93
N THR A 521 -25.66 -36.18 -22.92
CA THR A 521 -25.74 -35.81 -21.49
C THR A 521 -24.59 -34.88 -21.11
N LYS A 522 -24.92 -33.65 -20.75
CA LYS A 522 -23.95 -32.64 -20.36
C LYS A 522 -23.28 -32.98 -19.03
N VAL A 523 -22.01 -32.61 -18.90
CA VAL A 523 -21.37 -32.53 -17.60
C VAL A 523 -22.02 -31.39 -16.82
N ASP A 524 -22.32 -31.63 -15.54
CA ASP A 524 -22.87 -30.62 -14.63
C ASP A 524 -21.92 -29.42 -14.56
N ALA A 525 -22.44 -28.22 -14.79
CA ALA A 525 -21.65 -26.98 -14.76
C ALA A 525 -21.07 -26.69 -13.37
N SER A 526 -21.59 -27.31 -12.30
CA SER A 526 -20.99 -27.29 -10.97
C SER A 526 -19.74 -28.18 -10.85
N VAL A 527 -19.52 -29.08 -11.81
CA VAL A 527 -18.41 -30.05 -11.83
C VAL A 527 -17.31 -29.59 -12.77
N ALA A 528 -17.67 -29.22 -14.01
CA ALA A 528 -16.75 -28.64 -14.97
C ALA A 528 -17.49 -27.78 -16.01
N THR A 529 -16.82 -26.74 -16.51
CA THR A 529 -17.34 -25.80 -17.51
C THR A 529 -16.39 -25.69 -18.69
N ILE A 530 -16.91 -25.27 -19.84
CA ILE A 530 -16.11 -24.92 -21.01
C ILE A 530 -16.09 -23.41 -21.19
N CYS A 531 -14.98 -22.90 -21.71
CA CYS A 531 -14.79 -21.48 -21.96
C CYS A 531 -13.88 -21.28 -23.18
N LEU A 532 -13.96 -20.08 -23.79
CA LEU A 532 -13.10 -19.68 -24.89
C LEU A 532 -11.85 -19.00 -24.35
N TRP A 533 -10.71 -19.28 -24.98
CA TRP A 533 -9.47 -18.55 -24.79
C TRP A 533 -9.29 -17.57 -25.94
N ASN A 534 -9.64 -16.30 -25.74
CA ASN A 534 -9.62 -15.28 -26.80
C ASN A 534 -8.26 -14.57 -26.94
N GLY A 535 -7.17 -15.19 -26.49
CA GLY A 535 -5.83 -14.64 -26.65
C GLY A 535 -5.34 -13.72 -25.53
N THR A 536 -6.22 -13.22 -24.66
CA THR A 536 -5.80 -12.51 -23.41
C THR A 536 -6.75 -12.66 -22.21
N GLN A 537 -7.98 -13.13 -22.37
CA GLN A 537 -8.94 -13.36 -21.27
C GLN A 537 -9.80 -14.62 -21.49
N MET A 538 -10.22 -15.26 -20.41
CA MET A 538 -11.13 -16.41 -20.51
C MET A 538 -12.56 -15.93 -20.46
N LYS A 539 -13.38 -16.28 -21.45
CA LYS A 539 -14.81 -15.96 -21.44
C LYS A 539 -15.51 -16.71 -20.29
N ALA A 540 -16.53 -16.09 -19.68
CA ALA A 540 -17.24 -16.62 -18.53
C ALA A 540 -17.71 -18.08 -18.73
N ASP A 541 -17.75 -18.82 -17.62
CA ASP A 541 -18.17 -20.22 -17.54
C ASP A 541 -19.51 -20.50 -18.25
N VAL A 542 -19.46 -21.24 -19.36
CA VAL A 542 -20.66 -21.62 -20.10
C VAL A 542 -20.74 -23.14 -20.28
N SER A 543 -21.97 -23.66 -20.30
CA SER A 543 -22.21 -25.09 -20.56
C SER A 543 -22.19 -25.44 -22.04
N GLU A 544 -22.26 -24.44 -22.91
CA GLU A 544 -22.31 -24.56 -24.37
C GLU A 544 -21.58 -23.36 -25.00
N LEU A 545 -20.84 -23.61 -26.07
CA LEU A 545 -20.10 -22.61 -26.83
C LEU A 545 -20.42 -22.72 -28.30
N TYR A 546 -20.23 -21.63 -29.04
CA TYR A 546 -20.30 -21.64 -30.51
C TYR A 546 -18.96 -21.18 -31.06
N ALA A 547 -18.28 -22.06 -31.80
CA ALA A 547 -17.04 -21.75 -32.51
C ALA A 547 -17.37 -21.14 -33.87
N VAL A 548 -16.67 -20.05 -34.18
CA VAL A 548 -16.91 -19.24 -35.37
C VAL A 548 -16.32 -19.94 -36.60
N PRO A 549 -17.04 -19.99 -37.73
CA PRO A 549 -16.54 -20.51 -39.01
C PRO A 549 -15.32 -19.74 -39.53
N GLY A 550 -14.35 -20.44 -40.13
CA GLY A 550 -13.14 -19.86 -40.71
C GLY A 550 -12.03 -19.50 -39.72
N HIS A 551 -12.14 -19.96 -38.46
CA HIS A 551 -11.22 -19.58 -37.40
C HIS A 551 -10.72 -20.75 -36.56
N ALA A 552 -9.51 -20.57 -36.02
CA ALA A 552 -8.98 -21.39 -34.95
C ALA A 552 -9.56 -20.89 -33.62
N THR A 553 -10.30 -21.76 -32.94
CA THR A 553 -10.93 -21.45 -31.66
C THR A 553 -10.34 -22.32 -30.56
N ASP A 554 -9.68 -21.70 -29.58
CA ASP A 554 -9.13 -22.41 -28.43
C ASP A 554 -10.22 -22.70 -27.40
N ILE A 555 -10.52 -23.98 -27.21
CA ILE A 555 -11.50 -24.45 -26.23
C ILE A 555 -10.77 -24.85 -24.95
N CYS A 556 -11.24 -24.30 -23.84
CA CYS A 556 -10.72 -24.56 -22.51
C CYS A 556 -11.75 -25.28 -21.63
N VAL A 557 -11.25 -25.96 -20.60
CA VAL A 557 -12.05 -26.59 -19.55
C VAL A 557 -11.56 -26.11 -18.19
N GLN A 558 -12.51 -25.69 -17.35
CA GLN A 558 -12.28 -25.40 -15.94
C GLN A 558 -12.96 -26.47 -15.08
N ILE A 559 -12.20 -27.11 -14.18
CA ILE A 559 -12.72 -28.17 -13.32
C ILE A 559 -13.09 -27.55 -11.96
N LYS A 560 -14.38 -27.37 -11.71
CA LYS A 560 -14.88 -26.76 -10.47
C LYS A 560 -14.90 -27.73 -9.30
N ASP A 561 -15.22 -29.00 -9.57
CA ASP A 561 -15.19 -30.07 -8.58
C ASP A 561 -14.32 -31.21 -9.10
N ALA A 562 -13.06 -31.20 -8.66
CA ALA A 562 -12.09 -32.21 -9.03
C ALA A 562 -12.50 -33.61 -8.55
N ALA A 563 -13.21 -33.76 -7.43
CA ALA A 563 -13.60 -35.06 -6.93
C ALA A 563 -14.70 -35.71 -7.78
N ARG A 564 -15.62 -34.89 -8.31
CA ARG A 564 -16.74 -35.36 -9.16
C ARG A 564 -16.39 -35.47 -10.64
N PHE A 565 -15.37 -34.78 -11.14
CA PHE A 565 -15.00 -34.84 -12.56
C PHE A 565 -14.13 -36.07 -12.88
N THR A 566 -14.68 -37.02 -13.63
CA THR A 566 -13.99 -38.26 -14.07
C THR A 566 -13.51 -38.21 -15.53
N GLY A 567 -13.49 -37.03 -16.15
CA GLY A 567 -13.27 -36.84 -17.58
C GLY A 567 -14.57 -36.77 -18.38
N GLY A 568 -14.48 -36.35 -19.63
CA GLY A 568 -15.63 -36.17 -20.52
C GLY A 568 -15.23 -36.06 -21.99
N TYR A 569 -16.16 -35.65 -22.84
CA TYR A 569 -15.95 -35.49 -24.27
C TYR A 569 -16.47 -34.12 -24.72
N LEU A 570 -15.71 -33.38 -25.52
CA LEU A 570 -16.23 -32.23 -26.25
C LEU A 570 -17.03 -32.74 -27.44
N ARG A 571 -18.33 -32.52 -27.42
CA ARG A 571 -19.27 -32.79 -28.52
C ARG A 571 -19.35 -31.55 -29.41
N ILE A 572 -18.97 -31.69 -30.67
CA ILE A 572 -18.86 -30.60 -31.65
C ILE A 572 -19.85 -30.85 -32.79
N GLU A 573 -20.76 -29.91 -33.03
CA GLU A 573 -21.87 -30.06 -33.98
C GLU A 573 -22.02 -28.82 -34.86
N GLN A 574 -22.08 -28.99 -36.18
CA GLN A 574 -22.33 -27.87 -37.10
C GLN A 574 -23.82 -27.51 -37.14
N CYS A 575 -24.16 -26.22 -37.08
CA CYS A 575 -25.52 -25.74 -37.30
C CYS A 575 -25.92 -25.89 -38.78
N LYS A 576 -27.20 -26.14 -39.07
CA LYS A 576 -27.78 -26.22 -40.43
C LYS A 576 -28.71 -25.03 -40.70
N LEU A 577 -28.94 -24.74 -41.98
CA LEU A 577 -29.82 -23.67 -42.46
C LEU A 577 -31.29 -23.84 -42.02
N ASP A 578 -31.72 -25.06 -41.74
CA ASP A 578 -33.06 -25.42 -41.27
C ASP A 578 -33.20 -25.39 -39.73
N GLY A 579 -32.14 -25.00 -39.02
CA GLY A 579 -32.09 -25.00 -37.55
C GLY A 579 -31.71 -26.33 -36.90
N ASN A 580 -31.45 -27.39 -37.68
CA ASN A 580 -30.97 -28.69 -37.16
C ASN A 580 -29.43 -28.72 -37.03
N PHE A 581 -28.88 -29.81 -36.48
CA PHE A 581 -27.42 -30.02 -36.34
C PHE A 581 -26.90 -31.16 -37.24
N ALA A 582 -25.64 -31.06 -37.67
CA ALA A 582 -24.92 -32.14 -38.36
C ALA A 582 -24.46 -33.24 -37.39
N GLU A 583 -23.86 -34.32 -37.92
CA GLU A 583 -23.30 -35.39 -37.10
C GLU A 583 -22.20 -34.87 -36.17
N ALA A 584 -22.25 -35.29 -34.91
CA ALA A 584 -21.37 -34.79 -33.86
C ALA A 584 -19.99 -35.45 -33.90
N GLN A 585 -18.93 -34.64 -33.77
CA GLN A 585 -17.56 -35.10 -33.51
C GLN A 585 -17.26 -35.06 -32.02
N TYR A 586 -16.38 -35.95 -31.53
CA TYR A 586 -16.04 -36.07 -30.11
C TYR A 586 -14.52 -35.99 -29.86
N VAL A 587 -14.10 -35.11 -28.95
CA VAL A 587 -12.71 -35.01 -28.47
C VAL A 587 -12.65 -35.40 -27.00
N GLN A 588 -11.75 -36.30 -26.61
CA GLN A 588 -11.62 -36.72 -25.20
C GLN A 588 -11.01 -35.61 -24.33
N VAL A 589 -11.58 -35.42 -23.13
CA VAL A 589 -11.09 -34.50 -22.11
C VAL A 589 -10.77 -35.27 -20.84
N GLY A 590 -9.49 -35.32 -20.47
CA GLY A 590 -9.01 -35.92 -19.23
C GLY A 590 -8.95 -34.93 -18.05
N LYS A 591 -8.76 -35.48 -16.86
CA LYS A 591 -8.43 -34.76 -15.62
C LYS A 591 -6.93 -34.91 -15.34
N GLY A 592 -6.19 -33.83 -15.49
CA GLY A 592 -4.80 -33.68 -15.07
C GLY A 592 -4.69 -33.25 -13.61
N THR A 593 -3.74 -33.82 -12.87
CA THR A 593 -3.47 -33.47 -11.47
C THR A 593 -1.98 -33.26 -11.24
N MET A 594 -1.65 -32.25 -10.43
CA MET A 594 -0.28 -31.99 -9.96
C MET A 594 -0.29 -31.38 -8.56
N THR A 595 0.83 -31.49 -7.83
CA THR A 595 0.98 -30.93 -6.48
C THR A 595 2.18 -30.00 -6.41
N MET A 596 1.94 -28.72 -6.11
CA MET A 596 2.97 -27.69 -5.97
C MET A 596 3.23 -27.35 -4.50
N THR A 597 4.44 -26.89 -4.20
CA THR A 597 4.85 -26.43 -2.87
C THR A 597 5.39 -25.02 -2.92
N ASP A 598 5.13 -24.25 -1.86
CA ASP A 598 5.78 -22.95 -1.67
C ASP A 598 7.27 -23.09 -1.42
N ALA A 599 8.00 -22.01 -1.70
CA ALA A 599 9.41 -21.90 -1.41
C ALA A 599 9.62 -20.99 -0.20
N SER A 600 10.65 -21.28 0.59
CA SER A 600 11.10 -20.37 1.63
C SER A 600 12.60 -20.16 1.54
N VAL A 601 13.05 -18.97 1.94
CA VAL A 601 14.45 -18.59 2.07
C VAL A 601 14.68 -17.94 3.42
N THR A 602 15.88 -18.08 3.96
CA THR A 602 16.24 -17.43 5.23
C THR A 602 16.50 -15.93 5.03
N TYR A 603 16.59 -15.16 6.12
CA TYR A 603 16.95 -13.75 6.09
C TYR A 603 18.25 -13.44 5.34
N ALA A 604 19.19 -14.40 5.30
CA ALA A 604 20.45 -14.28 4.56
C ALA A 604 20.27 -14.32 3.02
N GLY A 605 19.06 -14.66 2.56
CA GLY A 605 18.75 -14.84 1.14
C GLY A 605 19.47 -16.06 0.57
N GLY A 606 19.84 -15.97 -0.70
CA GLY A 606 20.57 -17.02 -1.43
C GLY A 606 19.75 -17.67 -2.54
N THR A 607 20.29 -18.76 -3.08
CA THR A 607 19.67 -19.49 -4.19
C THR A 607 18.70 -20.54 -3.66
N SER A 608 17.48 -20.58 -4.20
CA SER A 608 16.47 -21.58 -3.91
C SER A 608 15.90 -22.17 -5.21
N ASN A 609 15.37 -23.39 -5.13
CA ASN A 609 14.80 -24.11 -6.26
C ASN A 609 13.32 -24.42 -5.98
N LEU A 610 12.48 -24.13 -6.97
CA LEU A 610 11.09 -24.53 -7.02
C LEU A 610 10.96 -25.72 -7.97
N THR A 611 10.66 -26.91 -7.43
CA THR A 611 10.48 -28.12 -8.22
C THR A 611 9.12 -28.12 -8.91
N VAL A 612 9.11 -28.27 -10.23
CA VAL A 612 7.89 -28.38 -11.03
C VAL A 612 7.58 -29.86 -11.25
N PRO A 613 6.47 -30.42 -10.72
CA PRO A 613 6.14 -31.83 -10.91
C PRO A 613 5.58 -32.10 -12.31
N THR A 614 5.53 -33.38 -12.70
CA THR A 614 4.82 -33.82 -13.90
C THR A 614 3.30 -33.81 -13.67
N ILE A 615 2.51 -33.69 -14.75
CA ILE A 615 1.05 -33.73 -14.70
C ILE A 615 0.59 -35.17 -14.91
N SER A 616 -0.19 -35.72 -13.98
CA SER A 616 -0.82 -37.04 -14.11
C SER A 616 -2.24 -36.91 -14.63
N VAL A 617 -2.50 -37.38 -15.85
CA VAL A 617 -3.79 -37.25 -16.55
C VAL A 617 -4.55 -38.59 -16.54
N THR A 618 -5.84 -38.56 -16.23
CA THR A 618 -6.77 -39.69 -16.37
C THR A 618 -7.91 -39.31 -17.33
N TYR A 619 -8.16 -40.11 -18.35
CA TYR A 619 -9.21 -39.91 -19.36
C TYR A 619 -10.51 -40.66 -18.99
N PRO A 620 -11.67 -40.31 -19.60
CA PRO A 620 -12.96 -40.95 -19.30
C PRO A 620 -13.02 -42.44 -19.64
N ASP A 621 -12.12 -42.94 -20.49
CA ASP A 621 -11.95 -44.37 -20.80
C ASP A 621 -11.05 -45.12 -19.78
N ASN A 622 -10.71 -44.47 -18.66
CA ASN A 622 -9.77 -44.92 -17.63
C ASN A 622 -8.31 -45.08 -18.08
N THR A 623 -7.93 -44.61 -19.27
CA THR A 623 -6.52 -44.55 -19.66
C THR A 623 -5.79 -43.44 -18.89
N ARG A 624 -4.51 -43.65 -18.59
CA ARG A 624 -3.66 -42.70 -17.87
C ARG A 624 -2.45 -42.28 -18.70
N GLN A 625 -2.03 -41.03 -18.55
CA GLN A 625 -0.88 -40.45 -19.23
C GLN A 625 -0.12 -39.52 -18.28
N THR A 626 1.21 -39.53 -18.36
CA THR A 626 2.07 -38.55 -17.67
C THR A 626 2.54 -37.51 -18.68
N VAL A 627 2.38 -36.23 -18.36
CA VAL A 627 2.76 -35.11 -19.23
C VAL A 627 3.86 -34.28 -18.58
N THR A 628 4.93 -34.07 -19.34
CA THR A 628 6.12 -33.31 -18.95
C THR A 628 6.08 -31.93 -19.63
N GLY A 629 5.02 -31.16 -19.33
CA GLY A 629 4.83 -29.82 -19.90
C GLY A 629 5.99 -28.87 -19.58
N GLN A 630 6.15 -27.82 -20.40
CA GLN A 630 7.13 -26.75 -20.16
C GLN A 630 6.46 -25.64 -19.37
N TRP A 631 7.07 -25.25 -18.25
CA TRP A 631 6.58 -24.19 -17.38
C TRP A 631 7.47 -22.97 -17.47
N THR A 632 6.86 -21.79 -17.54
CA THR A 632 7.52 -20.50 -17.38
C THR A 632 7.11 -19.89 -16.04
N ALA A 633 7.99 -19.10 -15.43
CA ALA A 633 7.73 -18.41 -14.18
C ALA A 633 8.08 -16.93 -14.29
N GLN A 634 7.29 -16.09 -13.64
CA GLN A 634 7.56 -14.66 -13.51
C GLN A 634 7.04 -14.13 -12.17
N PRO A 635 7.69 -13.10 -11.58
CA PRO A 635 7.15 -12.41 -10.42
C PRO A 635 5.79 -11.76 -10.70
N CYS A 636 4.88 -11.83 -9.71
CA CYS A 636 3.52 -11.31 -9.83
C CYS A 636 2.98 -10.69 -8.52
N ASP A 637 1.89 -9.93 -8.66
CA ASP A 637 1.11 -9.37 -7.55
C ASP A 637 0.11 -10.39 -6.94
N GLU A 638 -0.77 -9.91 -6.07
CA GLU A 638 -1.83 -10.70 -5.43
C GLU A 638 -2.84 -11.32 -6.39
N ASN A 639 -3.06 -10.67 -7.51
CA ASN A 639 -4.04 -11.07 -8.53
C ASN A 639 -3.40 -11.91 -9.64
N GLY A 640 -2.09 -12.17 -9.55
CA GLY A 640 -1.34 -12.89 -10.58
C GLY A 640 -0.89 -12.02 -11.75
N ASN A 641 -1.02 -10.70 -11.67
CA ASN A 641 -0.50 -9.81 -12.71
C ASN A 641 1.02 -9.72 -12.63
N PRO A 642 1.73 -9.63 -13.76
CA PRO A 642 3.19 -9.45 -13.76
C PRO A 642 3.57 -8.20 -12.96
N ALA A 643 4.42 -8.37 -11.95
CA ALA A 643 4.90 -7.30 -11.09
C ALA A 643 6.35 -7.58 -10.72
N ALA A 644 7.24 -6.60 -10.91
CA ALA A 644 8.65 -6.78 -10.60
C ALA A 644 8.85 -7.05 -9.09
N SER A 645 9.84 -7.89 -8.78
CA SER A 645 10.32 -8.08 -7.41
C SER A 645 11.63 -7.32 -7.24
N ASP A 646 11.77 -6.61 -6.12
CA ASP A 646 12.99 -5.92 -5.71
C ASP A 646 13.96 -6.86 -4.96
N TRP A 647 13.50 -8.02 -4.49
CA TRP A 647 14.31 -8.95 -3.70
C TRP A 647 14.36 -10.39 -4.21
N VAL A 648 13.53 -10.81 -5.16
CA VAL A 648 13.63 -12.14 -5.81
C VAL A 648 13.94 -11.99 -7.30
N THR A 649 15.01 -12.65 -7.76
CA THR A 649 15.36 -12.72 -9.18
C THR A 649 15.32 -14.16 -9.67
N LEU A 650 14.60 -14.44 -10.75
CA LEU A 650 14.61 -15.75 -11.40
C LEU A 650 15.88 -15.89 -12.24
N THR A 651 16.77 -16.81 -11.87
CA THR A 651 17.97 -17.12 -12.66
C THR A 651 17.67 -18.16 -13.74
N THR A 652 16.68 -19.01 -13.49
CA THR A 652 16.13 -19.96 -14.46
C THR A 652 14.61 -19.86 -14.40
N ALA A 653 14.00 -19.18 -15.36
CA ALA A 653 12.57 -18.91 -15.38
C ALA A 653 11.75 -20.01 -16.09
N THR A 654 12.38 -21.06 -16.62
CA THR A 654 11.69 -22.13 -17.35
C THR A 654 12.14 -23.52 -16.92
N ALA A 655 11.20 -24.46 -16.77
CA ALA A 655 11.51 -25.85 -16.45
C ALA A 655 10.47 -26.82 -17.03
N ALA A 656 10.94 -28.01 -17.43
CA ALA A 656 10.07 -29.13 -17.75
C ALA A 656 9.52 -29.77 -16.46
N GLY A 657 8.40 -30.49 -16.55
CA GLY A 657 7.94 -31.36 -15.46
C GLY A 657 9.03 -32.34 -14.99
N GLY A 658 9.33 -32.34 -13.70
CA GLY A 658 10.46 -33.04 -13.07
C GLY A 658 11.75 -32.20 -12.94
N GLY A 659 11.76 -30.96 -13.46
CA GLY A 659 12.87 -30.00 -13.34
C GLY A 659 12.61 -28.89 -12.31
N ASN A 660 13.52 -27.90 -12.27
CA ASN A 660 13.51 -26.81 -11.28
C ASN A 660 13.52 -25.43 -11.93
N ILE A 661 12.68 -24.53 -11.42
CA ILE A 661 12.84 -23.08 -11.56
C ILE A 661 13.80 -22.62 -10.46
N THR A 662 14.85 -21.89 -10.84
CA THR A 662 15.86 -21.42 -9.89
C THR A 662 15.71 -19.93 -9.67
N MET A 663 15.72 -19.53 -8.40
CA MET A 663 15.59 -18.14 -7.96
C MET A 663 16.74 -17.78 -7.03
N ARG A 664 17.13 -16.50 -7.05
CA ARG A 664 18.05 -15.88 -6.10
C ARG A 664 17.28 -14.84 -5.31
N ALA A 665 17.22 -15.03 -4.00
CA ALA A 665 16.69 -14.05 -3.06
C ALA A 665 17.82 -13.17 -2.53
N ASN A 666 17.59 -11.87 -2.47
CA ASN A 666 18.46 -10.93 -1.78
C ASN A 666 18.32 -11.13 -0.25
N PRO A 667 19.40 -10.93 0.52
CA PRO A 667 19.29 -10.85 1.97
C PRO A 667 18.31 -9.75 2.39
N GLN A 668 17.64 -9.92 3.52
CA GLN A 668 16.89 -8.83 4.15
C GLN A 668 17.84 -7.70 4.51
N THR A 669 17.37 -6.48 4.32
CA THR A 669 18.08 -5.24 4.62
C THR A 669 17.23 -4.45 5.60
N GLY A 670 17.27 -4.88 6.87
CA GLY A 670 16.85 -4.05 8.01
C GLY A 670 18.11 -3.57 8.70
N TYR A 671 18.27 -2.26 8.84
CA TYR A 671 19.22 -1.75 9.81
C TYR A 671 18.80 -2.25 11.19
N VAL A 672 19.75 -2.59 12.07
CA VAL A 672 19.49 -2.46 13.52
C VAL A 672 18.87 -1.08 13.66
N GLU A 673 17.63 -0.96 14.15
CA GLU A 673 17.00 0.35 14.35
C GLU A 673 18.05 1.22 15.05
N PRO A 674 18.54 2.29 14.38
CA PRO A 674 19.63 3.06 14.93
C PRO A 674 19.15 3.60 16.27
N MET A 675 20.04 3.64 17.25
CA MET A 675 19.73 4.18 18.56
C MET A 675 19.01 5.53 18.43
N LYS A 676 17.94 5.74 19.20
CA LYS A 676 17.25 7.04 19.20
C LYS A 676 18.16 8.11 19.82
N VAL A 677 18.83 8.85 18.96
CA VAL A 677 19.79 9.89 19.35
C VAL A 677 19.05 11.16 19.78
N GLY A 678 19.34 11.62 20.99
CA GLY A 678 18.86 12.88 21.53
C GLY A 678 19.55 14.12 20.94
N LEU A 679 19.05 15.31 21.27
CA LEU A 679 19.63 16.57 20.81
C LEU A 679 21.04 16.79 21.37
N PRO A 680 21.96 17.40 20.60
CA PRO A 680 23.32 17.63 21.07
C PRO A 680 23.39 18.40 22.39
N VAL A 681 24.29 17.96 23.28
CA VAL A 681 24.48 18.59 24.61
C VAL A 681 25.85 19.27 24.73
N SER A 682 25.98 20.21 25.67
CA SER A 682 27.24 20.92 25.95
C SER A 682 27.52 21.01 27.43
N GLY A 683 28.71 20.57 27.85
CA GLY A 683 29.12 20.54 29.26
C GLY A 683 28.22 19.67 30.14
N TYR A 684 27.62 18.61 29.59
CA TYR A 684 26.64 17.79 30.29
C TYR A 684 27.29 16.93 31.37
N ASP A 685 27.04 17.25 32.63
CA ASP A 685 27.54 16.47 33.77
C ASP A 685 26.68 15.22 33.99
N LEU A 686 27.30 14.05 33.75
CA LEU A 686 26.67 12.74 33.85
C LEU A 686 26.26 12.39 35.28
N SER A 687 26.94 12.95 36.31
CA SER A 687 26.63 12.68 37.71
C SER A 687 25.40 13.45 38.21
N THR A 688 25.07 14.59 37.58
CA THR A 688 23.95 15.47 37.97
C THR A 688 22.82 15.47 36.95
N ARG A 689 22.87 14.61 35.92
CA ARG A 689 21.96 14.62 34.76
C ARG A 689 21.89 16.02 34.12
N GLY A 690 23.04 16.61 33.84
CA GLY A 690 23.15 17.97 33.29
C GLY A 690 22.71 19.07 34.27
N GLY A 691 22.90 18.86 35.58
CA GLY A 691 22.51 19.79 36.64
C GLY A 691 21.06 19.68 37.12
N GLN A 692 20.31 18.68 36.66
CA GLN A 692 18.90 18.48 37.05
C GLN A 692 18.73 17.79 38.41
N THR A 693 19.72 17.00 38.84
CA THR A 693 19.70 16.28 40.12
C THR A 693 20.97 16.54 40.92
N ALA A 694 20.93 16.24 42.21
CA ALA A 694 22.13 16.17 43.02
C ALA A 694 23.11 15.12 42.43
N SER A 695 24.41 15.32 42.66
CA SER A 695 25.45 14.45 42.10
C SER A 695 25.33 13.03 42.66
N ASN A 696 25.30 12.06 41.77
CA ASN A 696 25.35 10.64 42.06
C ASN A 696 26.42 10.01 41.18
N THR A 697 27.44 9.41 41.79
CA THR A 697 28.58 8.85 41.07
C THR A 697 28.44 7.33 40.92
N ALA A 698 28.99 6.78 39.84
CA ALA A 698 28.97 5.35 39.56
C ALA A 698 30.17 4.95 38.67
N ASN A 699 30.28 3.64 38.36
CA ASN A 699 31.30 3.14 37.42
C ASN A 699 30.80 3.04 35.97
N CYS A 700 29.48 3.12 35.76
CA CYS A 700 28.88 3.18 34.43
C CYS A 700 28.02 4.44 34.30
N TYR A 701 28.17 5.14 33.17
CA TYR A 701 27.34 6.30 32.82
C TYR A 701 26.72 6.12 31.44
N LEU A 702 25.47 6.55 31.30
CA LEU A 702 24.72 6.46 30.06
C LEU A 702 24.85 7.75 29.25
N VAL A 703 25.03 7.63 27.94
CA VAL A 703 25.00 8.74 26.99
C VAL A 703 23.95 8.46 25.92
N HIS A 704 23.18 9.48 25.55
CA HIS A 704 22.10 9.34 24.57
C HIS A 704 22.14 10.39 23.45
N ALA A 705 23.14 11.27 23.43
CA ALA A 705 23.25 12.35 22.45
C ALA A 705 24.72 12.68 22.11
N PRO A 706 25.02 13.21 20.92
CA PRO A 706 26.32 13.80 20.63
C PRO A 706 26.55 15.04 21.50
N GLY A 707 27.80 15.43 21.71
CA GLY A 707 28.11 16.63 22.49
C GLY A 707 29.28 16.46 23.44
N THR A 708 29.41 17.41 24.37
CA THR A 708 30.49 17.41 25.37
C THR A 708 29.94 17.01 26.74
N TYR A 709 30.61 16.07 27.37
CA TYR A 709 30.21 15.45 28.62
C TYR A 709 31.30 15.59 29.68
N THR A 710 30.88 15.53 30.93
CA THR A 710 31.78 15.51 32.07
C THR A 710 31.31 14.55 33.15
N LEU A 711 32.26 14.00 33.92
CA LEU A 711 32.01 13.22 35.13
C LEU A 711 33.09 13.54 36.19
N PRO A 712 32.76 13.53 37.48
CA PRO A 712 33.70 13.85 38.55
C PRO A 712 34.75 12.74 38.75
N LEU A 713 35.98 13.13 39.12
CA LEU A 713 37.09 12.24 39.43
C LEU A 713 36.94 11.60 40.82
N VAL A 714 35.87 10.81 40.97
CA VAL A 714 35.40 10.17 42.21
C VAL A 714 35.37 8.65 42.02
N TYR A 715 35.68 7.92 43.08
CA TYR A 715 35.59 6.46 43.08
C TYR A 715 34.12 5.99 43.01
N GLY A 716 33.71 5.40 41.88
CA GLY A 716 32.43 4.68 41.74
C GLY A 716 31.26 5.32 42.50
N ASN A 717 30.62 4.58 43.40
CA ASN A 717 29.46 4.99 44.19
C ASN A 717 29.76 5.90 45.42
N ALA A 718 30.92 6.57 45.48
CA ALA A 718 31.37 7.28 46.69
C ALA A 718 30.68 8.63 46.96
N ILE A 719 29.91 9.18 46.02
CA ILE A 719 29.00 10.32 46.22
C ILE A 719 27.57 9.89 45.87
N LYS A 720 26.63 10.14 46.78
CA LYS A 720 25.20 9.87 46.61
C LYS A 720 24.38 11.06 47.09
N ASP A 721 23.44 11.52 46.27
CA ASP A 721 22.60 12.69 46.53
C ASP A 721 23.39 13.94 46.94
N GLY A 722 24.56 14.16 46.30
CA GLY A 722 25.45 15.29 46.54
C GLY A 722 26.29 15.21 47.83
N ALA A 723 26.20 14.10 48.58
CA ALA A 723 26.94 13.90 49.82
C ALA A 723 27.89 12.70 49.75
N THR A 724 28.90 12.70 50.62
CA THR A 724 29.82 11.56 50.78
C THR A 724 29.08 10.29 51.18
N ASN A 725 29.25 9.23 50.39
CA ASN A 725 28.70 7.91 50.63
C ASN A 725 29.79 6.95 51.14
N ALA A 726 30.19 7.12 52.41
CA ALA A 726 31.25 6.29 53.02
C ALA A 726 30.92 4.78 53.02
N ALA A 727 29.64 4.41 53.02
CA ALA A 727 29.20 3.01 52.95
C ALA A 727 29.57 2.32 51.63
N ALA A 728 29.95 3.06 50.59
CA ALA A 728 30.43 2.48 49.33
C ALA A 728 31.89 2.00 49.40
N TYR A 729 32.70 2.57 50.31
CA TYR A 729 34.12 2.26 50.45
C TYR A 729 34.54 1.89 51.88
N THR A 730 33.57 1.61 52.75
CA THR A 730 33.77 1.00 54.06
C THR A 730 32.74 -0.11 54.30
N SER A 731 33.02 -0.99 55.26
CA SER A 731 32.13 -2.09 55.66
C SER A 731 31.82 -1.98 57.16
N THR A 732 30.57 -2.23 57.51
CA THR A 732 30.07 -2.39 58.88
C THR A 732 29.82 -3.86 59.25
N ALA A 733 30.09 -4.81 58.35
CA ALA A 733 30.06 -6.24 58.68
C ALA A 733 31.11 -6.58 59.74
N ALA A 734 30.87 -7.66 60.47
CA ALA A 734 31.80 -8.17 61.47
C ALA A 734 33.18 -8.42 60.83
N THR A 735 34.23 -7.88 61.45
CA THR A 735 35.60 -8.01 60.95
C THR A 735 36.00 -9.48 60.83
N SER A 736 36.39 -9.89 59.62
CA SER A 736 36.89 -11.23 59.32
C SER A 736 37.83 -11.18 58.11
N ASN A 737 38.61 -12.26 57.90
CA ASN A 737 39.62 -12.31 56.83
C ASN A 737 39.03 -12.27 55.41
N ASN A 738 37.72 -12.47 55.24
CA ASN A 738 37.00 -12.48 53.97
C ASN A 738 36.14 -11.22 53.73
N ILE A 739 36.31 -10.18 54.56
CA ILE A 739 35.63 -8.89 54.45
C ILE A 739 36.68 -7.80 54.25
N LEU A 740 36.63 -7.10 53.11
CA LEU A 740 37.52 -5.99 52.82
C LEU A 740 36.99 -4.72 53.50
N ASN A 741 37.80 -4.12 54.38
CA ASN A 741 37.46 -2.85 55.03
C ASN A 741 38.73 -2.08 55.45
N PRO A 742 38.91 -0.82 55.03
CA PRO A 742 38.21 -0.16 53.92
C PRO A 742 38.48 -0.86 52.58
N PHE A 743 37.70 -0.52 51.56
CA PHE A 743 38.00 -0.89 50.17
C PHE A 743 39.26 -0.14 49.70
N ILE A 744 39.97 -0.66 48.68
CA ILE A 744 41.29 -0.16 48.28
C ILE A 744 41.32 0.50 46.89
N ASN A 745 42.27 1.40 46.67
CA ASN A 745 42.52 2.04 45.38
C ASN A 745 43.59 1.31 44.54
N HIS A 746 44.02 1.91 43.43
CA HIS A 746 45.06 1.41 42.54
C HIS A 746 46.46 1.31 43.16
N LEU A 747 46.65 1.80 44.40
CA LEU A 747 47.89 1.65 45.17
C LEU A 747 47.80 0.54 46.23
N GLY A 748 46.67 -0.17 46.30
CA GLY A 748 46.41 -1.16 47.34
C GLY A 748 46.09 -0.53 48.71
N ILE A 749 45.89 0.79 48.77
CA ILE A 749 45.66 1.54 50.00
C ILE A 749 44.16 1.78 50.20
N GLY A 750 43.72 1.73 51.45
CA GLY A 750 42.35 2.01 51.83
C GLY A 750 41.86 3.39 51.36
N ILE A 751 40.69 3.43 50.74
CA ILE A 751 40.00 4.66 50.34
C ILE A 751 39.45 5.33 51.61
N THR A 752 39.79 6.61 51.79
CA THR A 752 39.35 7.42 52.94
C THR A 752 38.52 8.63 52.52
N ASP A 753 38.64 9.07 51.28
CA ASP A 753 37.92 10.20 50.70
C ASP A 753 37.28 9.81 49.35
N PRO A 754 36.09 10.32 48.99
CA PRO A 754 35.45 10.02 47.71
C PRO A 754 36.28 10.45 46.49
N TYR A 755 37.02 11.56 46.58
CA TYR A 755 37.79 12.10 45.46
C TYR A 755 39.15 11.42 45.34
N ILE A 756 39.47 10.96 44.13
CA ILE A 756 40.68 10.15 43.86
C ILE A 756 41.94 10.89 44.33
N LYS A 757 42.07 12.18 43.99
CA LYS A 757 43.24 13.02 44.32
C LYS A 757 43.48 13.21 45.83
N ASN A 758 42.43 13.12 46.64
CA ASN A 758 42.51 13.37 48.09
C ASN A 758 43.03 12.15 48.86
N ASN A 759 43.21 11.02 48.18
CA ASN A 759 43.75 9.81 48.78
C ASN A 759 45.26 9.77 48.53
N ASN A 760 46.08 9.79 49.59
CA ASN A 760 47.54 9.63 49.52
C ASN A 760 48.28 10.56 48.53
N ASN A 761 47.80 11.80 48.33
CA ASN A 761 48.38 12.78 47.40
C ASN A 761 48.49 12.26 45.95
N ILE A 762 47.54 11.44 45.50
CA ILE A 762 47.46 10.98 44.10
C ILE A 762 47.38 12.19 43.18
N THR A 763 48.24 12.20 42.14
CA THR A 763 48.27 13.27 41.14
C THR A 763 47.83 12.72 39.80
N LEU A 764 46.64 13.12 39.35
CA LEU A 764 46.10 12.69 38.06
C LEU A 764 46.62 13.58 36.93
N THR A 765 47.31 12.99 35.95
CA THR A 765 48.01 13.76 34.90
C THR A 765 47.45 13.61 33.50
N GLU A 766 46.75 12.52 33.22
CA GLU A 766 46.16 12.27 31.91
C GLU A 766 44.86 11.47 32.02
N ALA A 767 43.98 11.66 31.03
CA ALA A 767 42.79 10.84 30.79
C ALA A 767 42.85 10.31 29.36
N LYS A 768 42.41 9.07 29.13
CA LYS A 768 42.42 8.44 27.79
C LYS A 768 41.20 7.58 27.55
N LEU A 769 40.82 7.47 26.27
CA LEU A 769 40.00 6.39 25.76
C LEU A 769 40.84 5.10 25.70
N LEU A 770 40.37 4.06 26.37
CA LEU A 770 41.03 2.75 26.35
C LEU A 770 40.55 1.91 25.17
N TRP A 771 39.22 1.75 25.05
CA TRP A 771 38.57 1.08 23.93
C TRP A 771 37.13 1.57 23.75
N GLN A 772 36.61 1.39 22.54
CA GLN A 772 35.19 1.51 22.21
C GLN A 772 34.79 0.45 21.18
N ASP A 773 33.54 0.01 21.16
CA ASP A 773 33.04 -0.99 20.21
C ASP A 773 32.17 -0.40 19.08
N VAL A 774 32.07 0.94 19.04
CA VAL A 774 31.52 1.73 17.93
C VAL A 774 32.60 2.72 17.47
N GLU A 775 32.93 2.68 16.18
CA GLU A 775 34.03 3.48 15.62
C GLU A 775 33.77 4.97 15.79
N GLY A 776 34.68 5.65 16.49
CA GLY A 776 34.61 7.10 16.67
C GLY A 776 33.46 7.59 17.54
N MET A 777 32.75 6.73 18.28
CA MET A 777 31.68 7.14 19.21
C MET A 777 32.17 8.21 20.21
N ILE A 778 33.33 7.97 20.81
CA ILE A 778 34.09 8.93 21.60
C ILE A 778 35.24 9.47 20.75
N ASP A 779 35.34 10.80 20.68
CA ASP A 779 36.51 11.47 20.13
C ASP A 779 37.67 11.36 21.12
N ALA A 780 38.60 10.44 20.85
CA ALA A 780 39.74 10.16 21.71
C ALA A 780 40.58 11.41 22.03
N SER A 781 40.69 12.36 21.08
CA SER A 781 41.47 13.58 21.25
C SER A 781 40.85 14.59 22.23
N SER A 782 39.56 14.42 22.53
CA SER A 782 38.80 15.27 23.45
C SER A 782 38.84 14.80 24.90
N VAL A 783 39.36 13.60 25.16
CA VAL A 783 39.41 13.01 26.51
C VAL A 783 40.49 13.71 27.31
N SER A 784 40.11 14.43 28.35
CA SER A 784 41.03 15.22 29.17
C SER A 784 40.57 15.38 30.61
N ILE A 785 41.46 15.87 31.47
CA ILE A 785 41.14 16.31 32.83
C ILE A 785 40.92 17.83 32.80
N SER A 786 39.80 18.29 33.34
CA SER A 786 39.49 19.71 33.51
C SER A 786 39.03 19.98 34.94
N GLY A 787 39.92 20.57 35.74
CA GLY A 787 39.71 20.71 37.19
C GLY A 787 39.56 19.34 37.86
N ASP A 788 38.44 19.13 38.53
CA ASP A 788 38.13 17.89 39.26
C ASP A 788 37.28 16.90 38.45
N ASN A 789 37.18 17.11 37.14
CA ASN A 789 36.36 16.28 36.26
C ASN A 789 37.15 15.70 35.09
N LEU A 790 36.71 14.53 34.63
CA LEU A 790 37.02 14.00 33.31
C LEU A 790 36.05 14.63 32.31
N THR A 791 36.56 15.11 31.17
CA THR A 791 35.78 15.67 30.06
C THR A 791 36.03 14.90 28.78
N PHE A 792 35.00 14.71 27.95
CA PHE A 792 35.11 14.06 26.66
C PHE A 792 33.97 14.47 25.72
N ARG A 793 34.13 14.19 24.43
CA ARG A 793 33.13 14.45 23.40
C ARG A 793 32.60 13.13 22.82
N VAL A 794 31.28 13.00 22.80
CA VAL A 794 30.54 12.00 22.03
C VAL A 794 30.26 12.57 20.65
N THR A 795 30.55 11.82 19.59
CA THR A 795 30.40 12.28 18.20
C THR A 795 29.02 11.92 17.63
N ASN A 796 28.78 12.30 16.37
CA ASN A 796 27.58 11.91 15.64
C ASN A 796 27.59 10.43 15.19
N SER A 797 28.69 9.70 15.43
CA SER A 797 28.76 8.25 15.25
C SER A 797 28.18 7.47 16.43
N ILE A 798 27.56 8.16 17.40
CA ILE A 798 26.88 7.49 18.52
C ILE A 798 25.80 6.53 18.00
N ASP A 799 25.87 5.31 18.48
CA ASP A 799 24.88 4.25 18.32
C ASP A 799 24.97 3.35 19.56
N TYR A 800 24.16 2.30 19.66
CA TYR A 800 24.23 1.33 20.76
C TYR A 800 25.65 0.76 20.90
N GLY A 801 26.34 1.16 21.97
CA GLY A 801 27.78 0.91 22.09
C GLY A 801 28.32 1.12 23.48
N ASN A 802 29.56 0.67 23.67
CA ASN A 802 30.29 0.65 24.92
C ASN A 802 31.68 1.25 24.70
N ALA A 803 32.13 2.05 25.67
CA ALA A 803 33.50 2.55 25.74
C ALA A 803 34.03 2.53 27.16
N VAL A 804 35.35 2.52 27.31
CA VAL A 804 36.03 2.67 28.61
C VAL A 804 36.99 3.83 28.57
N LEU A 805 36.82 4.75 29.52
CA LEU A 805 37.69 5.89 29.76
C LEU A 805 38.47 5.67 31.06
N ALA A 806 39.70 6.17 31.14
CA ALA A 806 40.52 6.03 32.33
C ALA A 806 41.33 7.29 32.63
N VAL A 807 41.69 7.46 33.90
CA VAL A 807 42.67 8.45 34.36
C VAL A 807 43.90 7.78 34.93
N TYR A 808 45.04 8.44 34.79
CA TYR A 808 46.33 7.91 35.21
C TYR A 808 46.90 8.72 36.37
N ASP A 809 47.47 8.00 37.33
CA ASP A 809 48.33 8.54 38.37
C ASP A 809 49.75 8.75 37.82
N ASP A 810 50.38 9.85 38.21
CA ASP A 810 51.70 10.28 37.74
C ASP A 810 52.88 9.49 38.34
N GLN A 811 52.64 8.24 38.71
CA GLN A 811 53.71 7.35 39.14
C GLN A 811 54.65 7.02 37.98
N ASN A 812 55.84 6.49 38.30
CA ASN A 812 56.77 5.99 37.32
C ASN A 812 56.99 4.48 37.50
N PRO A 813 56.42 3.61 36.63
CA PRO A 813 55.65 3.95 35.43
C PRO A 813 54.25 4.48 35.75
N LYS A 814 53.64 5.22 34.81
CA LYS A 814 52.25 5.70 34.93
C LYS A 814 51.32 4.51 35.08
N GLN A 815 50.34 4.64 35.97
CA GLN A 815 49.37 3.58 36.25
C GLN A 815 47.96 4.14 36.12
N ILE A 816 47.03 3.33 35.63
CA ILE A 816 45.61 3.68 35.65
C ILE A 816 45.16 3.75 37.11
N ALA A 817 44.68 4.92 37.52
CA ALA A 817 44.15 5.15 38.86
C ALA A 817 42.70 4.68 38.98
N TRP A 818 41.91 4.95 37.95
CA TRP A 818 40.52 4.52 37.85
C TRP A 818 40.02 4.57 36.40
N SER A 819 38.93 3.84 36.14
CA SER A 819 38.28 3.78 34.82
C SER A 819 36.78 3.69 34.97
N TRP A 820 36.06 4.18 33.96
CA TRP A 820 34.61 4.23 33.87
C TRP A 820 34.13 3.63 32.55
N HIS A 821 32.99 2.96 32.61
CA HIS A 821 32.24 2.46 31.46
C HIS A 821 31.28 3.53 30.98
N ILE A 822 31.35 3.88 29.70
CA ILE A 822 30.40 4.74 29.02
C ILE A 822 29.52 3.84 28.15
N TRP A 823 28.21 3.87 28.38
CA TRP A 823 27.23 3.07 27.64
C TRP A 823 26.34 4.01 26.82
N ALA A 824 26.44 3.91 25.50
CA ALA A 824 25.51 4.57 24.59
C ALA A 824 24.25 3.72 24.43
N THR A 825 23.12 4.29 24.84
CA THR A 825 21.81 3.66 24.75
C THR A 825 20.72 4.72 24.77
N ASP A 826 19.62 4.47 24.07
CA ASP A 826 18.40 5.27 24.15
C ASP A 826 17.48 4.85 25.30
N TYR A 827 17.93 3.91 26.13
CA TYR A 827 17.27 3.55 27.37
C TYR A 827 17.26 4.74 28.32
N GLU A 828 16.09 5.09 28.84
CA GLU A 828 15.92 6.17 29.78
C GLU A 828 15.87 5.62 31.22
N LEU A 829 16.86 6.03 32.04
CA LEU A 829 16.91 5.65 33.45
C LEU A 829 15.65 6.11 34.20
N GLY A 830 14.87 5.13 34.64
CA GLY A 830 13.72 5.32 35.53
C GLY A 830 12.35 5.39 34.85
N THR A 831 12.27 5.33 33.52
CA THR A 831 11.00 5.37 32.75
C THR A 831 10.70 4.06 32.02
N ASP A 832 11.74 3.29 31.67
CA ASP A 832 11.60 2.02 30.96
C ASP A 832 11.30 0.82 31.89
N LEU A 833 10.60 -0.17 31.31
CA LEU A 833 10.11 -1.43 31.90
C LEU A 833 11.00 -1.95 33.03
N VAL A 834 10.69 -1.59 34.27
CA VAL A 834 11.20 -2.33 35.40
C VAL A 834 10.31 -3.53 35.58
N VAL A 835 10.91 -4.69 35.53
CA VAL A 835 10.21 -5.93 35.83
C VAL A 835 10.21 -6.08 37.34
N THR A 836 9.02 -6.11 37.94
CA THR A 836 8.84 -6.38 39.35
C THR A 836 8.82 -7.88 39.57
N ASN A 837 9.68 -8.32 40.48
CA ASN A 837 9.74 -9.69 40.92
C ASN A 837 9.71 -9.75 42.45
N GLY A 838 8.50 -9.82 43.01
CA GLY A 838 8.28 -9.54 44.44
C GLY A 838 8.51 -8.04 44.73
N THR A 839 9.42 -7.74 45.67
CA THR A 839 9.83 -6.36 46.00
C THR A 839 10.95 -5.82 45.11
N HIS A 840 11.60 -6.69 44.33
CA HIS A 840 12.77 -6.34 43.54
C HIS A 840 12.40 -5.81 42.16
N LYS A 841 13.24 -4.89 41.68
CA LYS A 841 13.06 -4.14 40.43
C LYS A 841 14.28 -4.40 39.54
N ILE A 842 14.11 -5.19 38.48
CA ILE A 842 15.23 -5.66 37.64
C ILE A 842 15.17 -4.98 36.27
N TRP A 843 16.33 -4.60 35.75
CA TRP A 843 16.47 -4.05 34.41
C TRP A 843 16.21 -5.15 33.36
N PRO A 844 15.41 -4.91 32.29
CA PRO A 844 15.07 -5.90 31.26
C PRO A 844 16.19 -6.23 30.27
N ILE A 845 17.38 -5.65 30.41
CA ILE A 845 18.53 -5.88 29.55
C ILE A 845 19.81 -6.06 30.39
N HIS A 846 20.81 -6.73 29.81
CA HIS A 846 22.13 -6.79 30.44
C HIS A 846 22.82 -5.42 30.41
N LEU A 847 23.72 -5.18 31.34
CA LEU A 847 24.52 -3.96 31.39
C LEU A 847 25.36 -3.82 30.12
N GLY A 848 25.27 -2.69 29.42
CA GLY A 848 25.99 -2.45 28.17
C GLY A 848 25.36 -3.10 26.94
N TRP A 849 24.06 -3.42 26.99
CA TRP A 849 23.34 -4.08 25.90
C TRP A 849 23.30 -3.25 24.61
N CYS A 850 23.64 -3.91 23.51
CA CYS A 850 23.47 -3.48 22.14
C CYS A 850 22.49 -4.44 21.44
N PRO A 851 21.35 -3.97 20.93
CA PRO A 851 20.38 -4.80 20.21
C PRO A 851 20.99 -5.53 19.00
N GLY A 852 20.47 -6.71 18.71
CA GLY A 852 20.80 -7.46 17.49
C GLY A 852 20.00 -6.96 16.29
N PRO A 853 20.33 -7.40 15.06
CA PRO A 853 19.56 -7.04 13.87
C PRO A 853 18.13 -7.58 13.92
N GLU A 854 17.18 -6.82 13.41
CA GLU A 854 15.77 -7.21 13.32
C GLU A 854 15.28 -6.99 11.89
N TYR A 855 14.66 -8.01 11.32
CA TYR A 855 14.18 -8.03 9.94
C TYR A 855 12.71 -8.46 9.92
N GLU A 856 11.88 -7.67 9.24
CA GLU A 856 10.46 -7.97 9.04
C GLU A 856 10.25 -9.03 7.95
N ALA A 857 9.23 -9.88 8.14
CA ALA A 857 8.87 -10.88 7.15
C ALA A 857 8.45 -10.22 5.83
N ARG A 858 8.84 -10.83 4.71
CA ARG A 858 8.40 -10.41 3.37
C ARG A 858 8.14 -11.61 2.48
N SER A 859 7.21 -11.46 1.55
CA SER A 859 6.79 -12.52 0.63
C SER A 859 6.73 -12.00 -0.80
N GLN A 860 7.08 -12.85 -1.75
CA GLN A 860 6.97 -12.59 -3.19
C GLN A 860 6.14 -13.70 -3.83
N ARG A 861 5.23 -13.35 -4.74
CA ARG A 861 4.48 -14.33 -5.52
C ARG A 861 5.10 -14.51 -6.90
N LEU A 862 5.05 -15.75 -7.40
CA LEU A 862 5.47 -16.14 -8.74
C LEU A 862 4.28 -16.76 -9.48
N LEU A 863 3.96 -16.24 -10.66
CA LEU A 863 3.00 -16.84 -11.58
C LEU A 863 3.75 -17.84 -12.46
N LEU A 864 3.34 -19.10 -12.39
CA LEU A 864 3.84 -20.17 -13.23
C LEU A 864 2.80 -20.50 -14.30
N THR A 865 3.21 -20.61 -15.56
CA THR A 865 2.33 -20.91 -16.71
C THR A 865 2.84 -22.13 -17.47
N GLU A 866 1.97 -23.10 -17.71
CA GLU A 866 2.30 -24.28 -18.53
C GLU A 866 2.00 -23.98 -20.01
N ALA A 867 2.99 -24.16 -20.88
CA ALA A 867 2.93 -23.71 -22.26
C ALA A 867 1.93 -24.48 -23.15
N GLY A 868 1.67 -25.76 -22.86
CA GLY A 868 0.77 -26.60 -23.66
C GLY A 868 -0.72 -26.33 -23.40
N THR A 869 -1.07 -26.09 -22.15
CA THR A 869 -2.45 -25.93 -21.67
C THR A 869 -2.79 -24.49 -21.28
N GLY A 870 -1.81 -23.59 -21.15
CA GLY A 870 -2.02 -22.24 -20.61
C GLY A 870 -2.39 -22.21 -19.12
N ALA A 871 -2.35 -23.36 -18.42
CA ALA A 871 -2.71 -23.45 -17.02
C ALA A 871 -1.74 -22.63 -16.16
N THR A 872 -2.29 -21.77 -15.30
CA THR A 872 -1.50 -20.92 -14.40
C THR A 872 -1.60 -21.35 -12.94
N VAL A 873 -0.53 -21.22 -12.17
CA VAL A 873 -0.51 -21.38 -10.71
C VAL A 873 0.32 -20.28 -10.05
N ILE A 874 -0.12 -19.80 -8.90
CA ILE A 874 0.64 -18.85 -8.08
C ILE A 874 1.35 -19.57 -6.94
N VAL A 875 2.66 -19.42 -6.88
CA VAL A 875 3.52 -19.93 -5.81
C VAL A 875 4.06 -18.77 -5.00
N THR A 876 4.20 -18.96 -3.69
CA THR A 876 4.73 -17.95 -2.78
C THR A 876 6.16 -18.31 -2.39
N VAL A 877 7.01 -17.28 -2.35
CA VAL A 877 8.38 -17.32 -1.86
C VAL A 877 8.42 -16.49 -0.59
N ASP A 878 8.53 -17.16 0.56
CA ASP A 878 8.54 -16.50 1.87
C ASP A 878 9.97 -16.31 2.38
N GLN A 879 10.24 -15.10 2.88
CA GLN A 879 11.42 -14.80 3.68
C GLN A 879 10.96 -14.37 5.06
N ALA A 880 11.14 -15.28 6.03
CA ALA A 880 10.61 -15.11 7.38
C ALA A 880 11.24 -13.91 8.11
N ALA A 881 10.51 -13.37 9.09
CA ALA A 881 11.08 -12.40 10.03
C ALA A 881 12.26 -13.04 10.79
N TYR A 882 13.24 -12.24 11.13
CA TYR A 882 14.39 -12.71 11.91
C TYR A 882 14.85 -11.65 12.89
N LYS A 883 15.10 -12.09 14.12
CA LYS A 883 15.64 -11.27 15.20
C LYS A 883 16.93 -11.90 15.70
N GLY A 884 18.04 -11.25 15.38
CA GLY A 884 19.38 -11.64 15.80
C GLY A 884 19.58 -11.41 17.29
N LEU A 885 20.51 -12.17 17.85
CA LEU A 885 20.96 -11.98 19.23
C LEU A 885 21.78 -10.68 19.31
N GLY A 886 21.52 -9.87 20.34
CA GLY A 886 22.33 -8.69 20.64
C GLY A 886 23.67 -9.04 21.29
N ASN A 887 24.42 -8.02 21.71
CA ASN A 887 25.68 -8.19 22.42
C ASN A 887 25.76 -7.28 23.64
N HIS A 888 26.67 -7.58 24.56
CA HIS A 888 26.96 -6.76 25.75
C HIS A 888 28.34 -7.15 26.32
N PRO A 889 29.01 -6.26 27.09
CA PRO A 889 30.25 -6.59 27.77
C PRO A 889 30.09 -7.67 28.85
N TYR A 890 31.19 -8.34 29.19
CA TYR A 890 31.24 -9.30 30.29
C TYR A 890 31.96 -8.71 31.49
N TYR A 891 31.62 -9.16 32.70
CA TYR A 891 32.27 -8.71 33.93
C TYR A 891 32.85 -9.90 34.67
N GLN A 892 34.03 -9.73 35.26
CA GLN A 892 34.57 -10.71 36.20
C GLN A 892 34.13 -10.34 37.61
N TRP A 893 33.86 -11.35 38.45
CA TRP A 893 33.24 -11.11 39.75
C TRP A 893 34.08 -10.17 40.61
N GLY A 894 33.44 -9.16 41.20
CA GLY A 894 34.08 -8.15 42.04
C GLY A 894 34.84 -7.04 41.31
N ARG A 895 34.87 -7.04 39.97
CA ARG A 895 35.44 -5.96 39.15
C ARG A 895 34.37 -4.99 38.68
N LYS A 896 34.76 -3.73 38.48
CA LYS A 896 33.95 -2.68 37.86
C LYS A 896 34.10 -2.59 36.33
N ASP A 897 35.15 -3.20 35.79
CA ASP A 897 35.58 -2.95 34.40
C ASP A 897 34.92 -3.92 33.40
N PRO A 898 34.26 -3.41 32.35
CA PRO A 898 33.71 -4.24 31.30
C PRO A 898 34.82 -4.88 30.46
N GLN A 899 34.61 -6.15 30.11
CA GLN A 899 35.45 -6.94 29.21
C GLN A 899 34.76 -7.09 27.86
N LEU A 900 35.56 -7.21 26.79
CA LEU A 900 35.08 -7.16 25.41
C LEU A 900 33.84 -8.05 25.17
N PRO A 901 32.79 -7.56 24.47
CA PRO A 901 31.62 -8.37 24.11
C PRO A 901 31.92 -9.45 23.06
N SER A 902 30.98 -10.37 22.86
CA SER A 902 30.90 -11.18 21.64
C SER A 902 30.26 -10.37 20.51
N ASP A 903 30.37 -10.83 19.27
CA ASP A 903 29.68 -10.22 18.14
C ASP A 903 28.16 -10.48 18.11
N GLY A 904 27.63 -11.26 19.05
CA GLY A 904 26.22 -11.65 19.12
C GLY A 904 25.82 -12.75 18.13
N THR A 905 26.75 -13.34 17.37
CA THR A 905 26.44 -14.39 16.38
C THR A 905 27.04 -15.75 16.74
N THR A 906 28.28 -15.74 17.23
CA THR A 906 29.06 -16.95 17.52
C THR A 906 30.00 -16.70 18.71
N ASN A 907 30.85 -17.67 19.06
CA ASN A 907 31.92 -17.50 20.06
C ASN A 907 33.08 -16.63 19.54
N THR A 908 32.76 -15.48 18.94
CA THR A 908 33.71 -14.56 18.31
C THR A 908 33.66 -13.21 19.01
N ASN A 909 34.82 -12.61 19.22
CA ASN A 909 34.94 -11.27 19.81
C ASN A 909 34.32 -10.22 18.88
N LYS A 910 33.57 -9.27 19.44
CA LYS A 910 33.18 -8.05 18.70
C LYS A 910 34.43 -7.26 18.31
N THR A 911 34.39 -6.62 17.15
CA THR A 911 35.40 -5.64 16.78
C THR A 911 35.38 -4.47 17.77
N TRP A 912 36.55 -4.04 18.22
CA TRP A 912 36.74 -2.86 19.04
C TRP A 912 37.84 -1.96 18.46
N TYR A 913 37.84 -0.71 18.89
CA TYR A 913 38.72 0.34 18.41
C TYR A 913 39.50 0.94 19.56
N ASN A 914 40.82 1.06 19.40
CA ASN A 914 41.69 1.72 20.36
C ASN A 914 41.63 3.26 20.23
N GLU A 915 42.43 3.97 21.02
CA GLU A 915 42.57 5.44 20.98
C GLU A 915 42.90 6.00 19.58
N MET A 916 43.61 5.24 18.74
CA MET A 916 43.96 5.63 17.37
C MET A 916 42.89 5.27 16.33
N GLY A 917 41.75 4.70 16.75
CA GLY A 917 40.71 4.19 15.84
C GLY A 917 41.11 2.93 15.10
N THR A 918 42.14 2.19 15.55
CA THR A 918 42.55 0.94 14.91
C THR A 918 41.61 -0.19 15.33
N PRO A 919 40.94 -0.89 14.38
CA PRO A 919 40.07 -2.01 14.71
C PRO A 919 40.87 -3.24 15.12
N SER A 920 40.33 -4.02 16.05
CA SER A 920 40.89 -5.30 16.48
C SER A 920 39.77 -6.24 16.95
N THR A 921 39.98 -7.55 16.78
CA THR A 921 39.20 -8.61 17.44
C THR A 921 40.05 -9.41 18.43
N VAL A 922 41.34 -9.07 18.54
CA VAL A 922 42.25 -9.62 19.55
C VAL A 922 42.05 -8.85 20.85
N TRP A 923 41.90 -9.58 21.95
CA TRP A 923 41.79 -9.02 23.29
C TRP A 923 42.98 -9.45 24.16
N ASP A 924 43.28 -8.68 25.19
CA ASP A 924 44.38 -8.99 26.08
C ASP A 924 43.95 -9.99 27.15
N TYR A 925 44.52 -11.20 27.08
CA TYR A 925 44.28 -12.28 28.01
C TYR A 925 45.57 -12.55 28.79
N ARG A 926 45.58 -12.26 30.09
CA ARG A 926 46.74 -12.49 30.96
C ARG A 926 46.32 -13.03 32.31
N GLN A 927 47.27 -13.56 33.06
CA GLN A 927 47.09 -13.88 34.47
C GLN A 927 47.45 -12.66 35.31
N LEU A 928 46.45 -11.99 35.90
CA LEU A 928 46.72 -10.94 36.89
C LEU A 928 47.02 -11.52 38.27
N ARG A 929 46.46 -12.71 38.59
CA ARG A 929 47.00 -13.54 39.67
C ARG A 929 48.08 -14.46 39.12
N THR A 930 49.32 -14.25 39.54
CA THR A 930 50.49 -15.00 39.10
C THR A 930 50.94 -16.07 40.11
N SER A 931 50.46 -16.02 41.36
CA SER A 931 50.74 -17.02 42.40
C SER A 931 49.52 -17.28 43.29
N THR A 932 49.41 -18.51 43.81
CA THR A 932 48.38 -18.89 44.79
C THR A 932 48.58 -18.25 46.15
N SER A 933 49.80 -17.79 46.44
CA SER A 933 50.16 -17.06 47.66
C SER A 933 50.13 -15.55 47.49
N GLN A 934 49.77 -15.04 46.31
CA GLN A 934 49.69 -13.61 46.05
C GLN A 934 48.59 -12.98 46.91
N ASP A 935 48.85 -11.81 47.47
CA ASP A 935 47.87 -11.10 48.29
C ASP A 935 46.66 -10.73 47.43
N ALA A 936 45.45 -11.02 47.92
CA ALA A 936 44.21 -10.68 47.22
C ALA A 936 44.10 -9.18 46.91
N LYS A 937 44.66 -8.31 47.77
CA LYS A 937 44.71 -6.87 47.57
C LYS A 937 45.61 -6.48 46.40
N GLU A 938 46.74 -7.18 46.21
CA GLU A 938 47.60 -6.98 45.03
C GLU A 938 46.86 -7.36 43.73
N VAL A 939 46.01 -8.39 43.77
CA VAL A 939 45.23 -8.77 42.59
C VAL A 939 44.11 -7.76 42.30
N ILE A 940 43.43 -7.24 43.33
CA ILE A 940 42.45 -6.15 43.18
C ILE A 940 43.13 -4.90 42.59
N GLN A 941 44.30 -4.54 43.11
CA GLN A 941 45.12 -3.45 42.58
C GLN A 941 45.45 -3.69 41.10
N ALA A 942 45.93 -4.88 40.74
CA ALA A 942 46.24 -5.23 39.36
C ALA A 942 45.01 -5.14 38.46
N CYS A 943 43.83 -5.52 38.94
CA CYS A 943 42.57 -5.38 38.21
C CYS A 943 42.24 -3.91 37.94
N ILE A 944 42.34 -3.03 38.95
CA ILE A 944 42.08 -1.58 38.79
C ILE A 944 43.04 -0.97 37.76
N GLN A 945 44.30 -1.38 37.79
CA GLN A 945 45.35 -0.89 36.88
C GLN A 945 45.23 -1.43 35.45
N ASN A 946 44.52 -2.55 35.24
CA ASN A 946 44.41 -3.24 33.96
C ASN A 946 42.94 -3.50 33.57
N PRO A 947 42.15 -2.46 33.29
CA PRO A 947 40.73 -2.58 32.93
C PRO A 947 40.49 -3.29 31.58
N MET A 948 41.45 -3.21 30.64
CA MET A 948 41.38 -3.86 29.32
C MET A 948 41.92 -5.29 29.29
N THR A 949 42.41 -5.80 30.42
CA THR A 949 43.00 -7.14 30.49
C THR A 949 42.01 -8.09 31.16
N PHE A 950 41.58 -9.11 30.41
CA PHE A 950 40.80 -10.19 30.97
C PHE A 950 41.72 -11.11 31.77
N SER A 951 41.50 -11.19 33.08
CA SER A 951 42.33 -12.05 33.94
C SER A 951 41.85 -13.50 33.90
N HIS A 952 42.49 -14.37 33.14
CA HIS A 952 42.24 -15.81 33.21
C HIS A 952 43.25 -16.50 34.14
N GLY A 953 43.06 -17.76 34.52
CA GLY A 953 44.08 -18.53 35.24
C GLY A 953 44.96 -19.38 34.31
N ALA A 954 45.67 -20.38 34.86
CA ALA A 954 46.59 -21.23 34.11
C ALA A 954 45.91 -22.46 33.51
N SER A 955 45.76 -22.49 32.19
CA SER A 955 45.38 -23.70 31.46
C SER A 955 46.34 -24.85 31.77
N THR A 956 45.87 -25.86 32.49
CA THR A 956 46.43 -27.21 32.46
C THR A 956 45.32 -28.17 32.05
N ASP A 957 45.66 -29.19 31.25
CA ASP A 957 44.75 -30.23 30.71
C ASP A 957 43.95 -31.01 31.79
N THR A 958 44.20 -30.73 33.08
CA THR A 958 43.58 -31.39 34.24
C THR A 958 42.82 -30.38 35.12
N GLY A 959 41.70 -29.84 34.61
CA GLY A 959 40.68 -29.15 35.41
C GLY A 959 41.05 -27.74 35.92
N LEU A 960 40.04 -27.07 36.50
CA LEU A 960 40.14 -25.70 37.02
C LEU A 960 41.26 -25.59 38.07
N ASN A 961 42.12 -24.56 37.98
CA ASN A 961 43.28 -24.34 38.85
C ASN A 961 42.96 -23.36 40.00
N SER A 962 43.85 -23.28 40.99
CA SER A 962 43.74 -22.36 42.14
C SER A 962 44.03 -20.88 41.80
N LEU A 963 44.58 -20.59 40.62
CA LEU A 963 44.82 -19.22 40.13
C LEU A 963 43.57 -18.57 39.52
N ASP A 964 42.57 -19.35 39.11
CA ASP A 964 41.30 -18.87 38.53
C ASP A 964 40.42 -18.07 39.52
N LYS A 965 40.84 -17.85 40.77
CA LYS A 965 40.01 -17.26 41.84
C LYS A 965 39.82 -15.73 41.79
N LEU A 966 40.37 -15.03 40.80
CA LEU A 966 40.46 -13.55 40.75
C LEU A 966 41.03 -12.85 42.01
N ASP A 967 40.27 -12.29 42.94
CA ASP A 967 40.81 -11.81 44.24
C ASP A 967 40.89 -12.98 45.25
N GLY A 968 39.95 -13.92 45.13
CA GLY A 968 39.96 -15.21 45.81
C GLY A 968 39.76 -15.16 47.32
N GLN A 969 39.30 -14.04 47.89
CA GLN A 969 39.26 -13.87 49.35
C GLN A 969 38.04 -13.10 49.83
N TYR A 970 37.72 -11.96 49.21
CA TYR A 970 36.74 -11.02 49.72
C TYR A 970 35.36 -11.32 49.16
N SER A 971 34.36 -11.40 50.03
CA SER A 971 32.97 -11.69 49.68
C SER A 971 32.10 -10.45 49.46
N ASN A 972 32.66 -9.27 49.70
CA ASN A 972 31.95 -7.99 49.75
C ASN A 972 32.35 -7.00 48.64
N LEU A 973 32.92 -7.47 47.52
CA LEU A 973 33.46 -6.57 46.49
C LEU A 973 32.39 -5.73 45.79
N TRP A 974 31.23 -6.28 45.41
CA TRP A 974 30.12 -5.51 44.81
C TRP A 974 29.07 -5.03 45.83
N ALA A 975 28.96 -5.72 46.97
CA ALA A 975 27.97 -5.45 48.00
C ALA A 975 28.66 -5.28 49.37
N ALA A 976 28.65 -4.07 49.91
CA ALA A 976 29.15 -3.82 51.26
C ALA A 976 28.31 -4.62 52.25
N ASN A 977 29.00 -5.19 53.23
CA ASN A 977 28.44 -6.03 54.27
C ASN A 977 27.94 -7.43 53.83
N SER A 978 28.28 -7.91 52.63
CA SER A 978 27.99 -9.30 52.26
C SER A 978 29.06 -10.27 52.76
N GLY A 979 28.62 -11.46 53.18
CA GLY A 979 29.47 -12.60 53.50
C GLY A 979 29.27 -13.76 52.51
N PHE A 980 29.99 -14.86 52.72
CA PHE A 980 29.72 -16.11 52.00
C PHE A 980 28.33 -16.66 52.37
N VAL A 981 27.58 -17.12 51.38
CA VAL A 981 26.26 -17.73 51.58
C VAL A 981 26.30 -19.23 51.32
N THR A 982 25.43 -19.98 52.00
CA THR A 982 25.27 -21.42 51.76
C THR A 982 24.32 -21.64 50.58
N ALA A 983 24.47 -22.76 49.87
CA ALA A 983 23.55 -23.13 48.79
C ALA A 983 22.09 -23.14 49.28
N GLY A 984 21.19 -22.51 48.53
CA GLY A 984 19.78 -22.34 48.89
C GLY A 984 19.49 -21.14 49.82
N SER A 985 20.50 -20.32 50.16
CA SER A 985 20.33 -19.09 50.93
C SER A 985 20.72 -17.86 50.11
N TYR A 986 20.04 -16.74 50.37
CA TYR A 986 20.26 -15.45 49.69
C TYR A 986 20.61 -14.37 50.71
N LEU A 987 21.30 -13.33 50.26
CA LEU A 987 21.55 -12.16 51.09
C LEU A 987 20.24 -11.38 51.32
N ASN A 988 20.19 -10.60 52.40
CA ASN A 988 19.05 -9.72 52.69
C ASN A 988 19.28 -8.32 52.09
N GLU A 989 18.20 -7.52 51.99
CA GLU A 989 18.19 -6.17 51.38
C GLU A 989 19.07 -5.12 52.08
N SER A 990 19.77 -5.45 53.18
CA SER A 990 20.62 -4.50 53.90
C SER A 990 21.96 -4.20 53.21
N THR A 991 22.31 -4.92 52.16
CA THR A 991 23.56 -4.79 51.43
C THR A 991 23.61 -3.48 50.62
N LYS A 992 24.77 -2.81 50.62
CA LYS A 992 24.96 -1.50 49.98
C LYS A 992 25.89 -1.60 48.79
N LYS A 993 25.58 -0.92 47.70
CA LYS A 993 26.43 -0.85 46.50
C LYS A 993 27.81 -0.26 46.83
N THR A 994 28.88 -0.94 46.43
CA THR A 994 30.27 -0.52 46.68
C THR A 994 30.83 0.37 45.57
N VAL A 995 32.06 0.85 45.76
CA VAL A 995 32.87 1.49 44.71
C VAL A 995 33.30 0.54 43.59
N TYR A 996 33.17 -0.79 43.71
CA TYR A 996 33.53 -1.73 42.63
C TYR A 996 32.32 -2.27 41.85
N ASP A 997 31.09 -1.94 42.27
CA ASP A 997 29.89 -2.33 41.52
C ASP A 997 29.88 -1.66 40.13
N PRO A 998 29.73 -2.43 39.03
CA PRO A 998 29.80 -1.90 37.67
C PRO A 998 28.56 -1.10 37.24
N CYS A 999 27.45 -1.16 37.98
CA CYS A 999 26.17 -0.64 37.52
C CYS A 999 26.10 0.91 37.58
N PRO A 1000 25.22 1.54 36.77
CA PRO A 1000 24.94 2.98 36.83
C PRO A 1000 24.37 3.44 38.17
N ALA A 1001 24.36 4.75 38.39
CA ALA A 1001 23.79 5.35 39.60
C ALA A 1001 22.31 4.94 39.79
N GLY A 1002 21.94 4.52 41.01
CA GLY A 1002 20.59 4.04 41.33
C GLY A 1002 20.33 2.56 41.02
N TYR A 1003 21.35 1.84 40.53
CA TYR A 1003 21.31 0.41 40.24
C TYR A 1003 22.54 -0.30 40.80
N LYS A 1004 22.40 -1.58 41.14
CA LYS A 1004 23.44 -2.46 41.69
C LYS A 1004 23.40 -3.82 40.99
N VAL A 1005 24.45 -4.63 41.14
CA VAL A 1005 24.42 -6.03 40.68
C VAL A 1005 23.29 -6.76 41.41
N SER A 1006 22.51 -7.56 40.68
CA SER A 1006 21.35 -8.27 41.26
C SER A 1006 21.74 -9.19 42.41
N MET A 1007 20.89 -9.23 43.42
CA MET A 1007 20.91 -10.27 44.45
C MET A 1007 20.20 -11.54 43.94
N GLY A 1008 20.55 -12.69 44.50
CA GLY A 1008 19.95 -13.97 44.11
C GLY A 1008 18.45 -14.03 44.39
N ASN A 1009 17.94 -13.35 45.41
CA ASN A 1009 16.51 -13.25 45.70
C ASN A 1009 15.74 -12.42 44.66
N ALA A 1010 16.37 -11.44 44.01
CA ALA A 1010 15.76 -10.71 42.89
C ALA A 1010 15.51 -11.65 41.70
N LEU A 1011 16.45 -12.55 41.40
CA LEU A 1011 16.35 -13.49 40.29
C LEU A 1011 15.60 -14.79 40.64
N ALA A 1012 15.47 -15.13 41.93
CA ALA A 1012 14.95 -16.44 42.34
C ALA A 1012 13.54 -16.77 41.84
N PRO A 1013 12.56 -15.85 41.93
CA PRO A 1013 11.22 -16.19 41.47
C PRO A 1013 11.09 -16.30 39.94
N LEU A 1014 11.98 -15.68 39.14
CA LEU A 1014 11.94 -15.75 37.66
C LEU A 1014 12.09 -17.20 37.16
N ILE A 1015 12.88 -18.02 37.86
CA ILE A 1015 13.19 -19.38 37.42
C ILE A 1015 12.17 -20.43 37.89
N THR A 1016 11.18 -20.06 38.69
CA THR A 1016 10.18 -20.99 39.27
C THR A 1016 9.35 -21.68 38.18
N ASN A 1017 8.99 -20.94 37.13
CA ASN A 1017 8.24 -21.45 35.98
C ASN A 1017 9.14 -21.95 34.84
N ARG A 1018 10.46 -21.97 35.03
CA ARG A 1018 11.47 -22.35 34.03
C ARG A 1018 11.49 -21.54 32.73
N GLY A 1019 10.58 -20.60 32.50
CA GLY A 1019 10.53 -19.75 31.30
C GLY A 1019 10.38 -20.52 29.98
N THR A 1020 10.26 -19.81 28.86
CA THR A 1020 10.14 -20.40 27.52
C THR A 1020 11.38 -20.09 26.67
N TRP A 1021 12.00 -21.12 26.08
CA TRP A 1021 13.14 -20.93 25.18
C TRP A 1021 12.70 -20.35 23.83
N SER A 1022 13.46 -19.39 23.34
CA SER A 1022 13.36 -18.84 21.99
C SER A 1022 14.60 -19.19 21.19
N THR A 1023 14.44 -19.58 19.93
CA THR A 1023 15.55 -19.82 19.00
C THR A 1023 15.98 -18.56 18.26
N THR A 1024 15.12 -17.53 18.21
CA THR A 1024 15.33 -16.32 17.40
C THR A 1024 14.64 -15.12 18.07
N PRO A 1025 15.35 -14.30 18.86
CA PRO A 1025 16.76 -14.46 19.24
C PRO A 1025 16.94 -15.61 20.24
N ALA A 1026 18.11 -16.24 20.23
CA ALA A 1026 18.44 -17.32 21.15
C ALA A 1026 18.43 -16.82 22.61
N GLY A 1027 17.60 -17.42 23.47
CA GLY A 1027 17.47 -17.02 24.86
C GLY A 1027 16.19 -17.54 25.49
N ARG A 1028 15.82 -16.96 26.64
CA ARG A 1028 14.66 -17.44 27.40
C ARG A 1028 13.81 -16.27 27.90
N TYR A 1029 12.49 -16.40 27.75
CA TYR A 1029 11.51 -15.49 28.34
C TYR A 1029 11.07 -16.03 29.69
N PHE A 1030 11.23 -15.23 30.75
CA PHE A 1030 10.75 -15.56 32.09
C PHE A 1030 9.48 -14.78 32.41
N ASP A 1031 8.54 -15.42 33.10
CA ASP A 1031 7.33 -14.76 33.60
C ASP A 1031 7.67 -13.81 34.73
N CYS A 1032 6.99 -12.67 34.76
CA CYS A 1032 7.21 -11.62 35.74
C CYS A 1032 6.00 -10.67 35.81
N THR A 1033 6.15 -9.52 36.48
CA THR A 1033 5.14 -8.46 36.46
C THR A 1033 5.73 -7.14 35.99
N ASP A 1034 4.92 -6.32 35.30
CA ASP A 1034 5.26 -4.93 35.04
C ASP A 1034 5.16 -4.09 36.34
N GLU A 1035 5.57 -2.81 36.28
CA GLU A 1035 5.50 -1.92 37.45
C GLU A 1035 4.07 -1.68 37.98
N SER A 1036 3.04 -1.98 37.18
CA SER A 1036 1.63 -1.88 37.56
C SER A 1036 1.10 -3.18 38.19
N GLY A 1037 1.92 -4.23 38.27
CA GLY A 1037 1.55 -5.54 38.81
C GLY A 1037 0.84 -6.45 37.80
N ASN A 1038 0.79 -6.11 36.51
CA ASN A 1038 0.20 -6.97 35.50
C ASN A 1038 1.19 -8.07 35.08
N PRO A 1039 0.71 -9.27 34.69
CA PRO A 1039 1.56 -10.31 34.11
C PRO A 1039 2.34 -9.80 32.89
N ALA A 1040 3.65 -10.03 32.89
CA ALA A 1040 4.57 -9.63 31.83
C ALA A 1040 5.63 -10.72 31.62
N THR A 1041 6.48 -10.56 30.60
CA THR A 1041 7.65 -11.42 30.38
C THR A 1041 8.91 -10.59 30.22
N VAL A 1042 10.04 -11.19 30.61
CA VAL A 1042 11.36 -10.59 30.49
C VAL A 1042 12.30 -11.51 29.74
N PHE A 1043 12.98 -10.99 28.73
CA PHE A 1043 13.93 -11.75 27.93
C PHE A 1043 15.33 -11.74 28.56
N PHE A 1044 15.90 -12.94 28.69
CA PHE A 1044 17.31 -13.15 29.00
C PHE A 1044 18.00 -13.78 27.79
N PRO A 1045 18.99 -13.09 27.19
CA PRO A 1045 19.70 -13.59 26.01
C PRO A 1045 20.61 -14.77 26.37
N ALA A 1046 20.71 -15.74 25.46
CA ALA A 1046 21.73 -16.79 25.52
C ALA A 1046 23.08 -16.25 24.99
N SER A 1047 23.64 -15.27 25.69
CA SER A 1047 24.84 -14.53 25.27
C SER A 1047 26.16 -15.19 25.68
N GLY A 1048 26.13 -16.37 26.30
CA GLY A 1048 27.32 -17.12 26.70
C GLY A 1048 28.15 -16.45 27.79
N TYR A 1049 29.42 -16.86 27.88
CA TYR A 1049 30.37 -16.42 28.89
C TYR A 1049 31.81 -16.37 28.34
N ARG A 1050 32.74 -15.73 29.05
CA ARG A 1050 34.18 -15.85 28.85
C ARG A 1050 34.79 -16.82 29.87
N SER A 1051 35.50 -17.83 29.37
CA SER A 1051 36.08 -18.89 30.20
C SER A 1051 37.12 -18.37 31.20
N SER A 1052 37.01 -18.82 32.45
CA SER A 1052 37.95 -18.55 33.54
C SER A 1052 39.38 -19.01 33.25
N SER A 1053 39.57 -20.04 32.42
CA SER A 1053 40.86 -20.67 32.16
C SER A 1053 41.60 -20.07 30.95
N THR A 1054 40.86 -19.57 29.96
CA THR A 1054 41.42 -19.10 28.68
C THR A 1054 40.99 -17.70 28.27
N GLY A 1055 39.92 -17.14 28.86
CA GLY A 1055 39.30 -15.88 28.45
C GLY A 1055 38.49 -15.95 27.14
N VAL A 1056 38.50 -17.09 26.47
CA VAL A 1056 37.79 -17.34 25.21
C VAL A 1056 36.29 -17.43 25.46
N LEU A 1057 35.50 -16.97 24.49
CA LEU A 1057 34.03 -17.02 24.51
C LEU A 1057 33.52 -18.46 24.37
N GLY A 1058 32.44 -18.77 25.07
CA GLY A 1058 31.73 -20.05 24.99
C GLY A 1058 30.23 -19.86 25.19
N GLY A 1059 29.43 -20.77 24.64
CA GLY A 1059 27.99 -20.83 24.87
C GLY A 1059 27.14 -19.75 24.17
N VAL A 1060 27.70 -18.90 23.32
CA VAL A 1060 26.92 -17.89 22.57
C VAL A 1060 25.88 -18.59 21.69
N GLY A 1061 24.60 -18.25 21.89
CA GLY A 1061 23.45 -18.85 21.21
C GLY A 1061 22.86 -20.09 21.90
N SER A 1062 23.47 -20.59 22.99
CA SER A 1062 23.02 -21.82 23.67
C SER A 1062 22.95 -21.75 25.20
N GLU A 1063 23.67 -20.81 25.81
CA GLU A 1063 23.79 -20.63 27.26
C GLU A 1063 23.58 -19.16 27.61
N GLY A 1064 22.80 -18.88 28.64
CA GLY A 1064 22.61 -17.53 29.17
C GLY A 1064 22.90 -17.49 30.65
N ASP A 1065 23.60 -16.43 31.07
CA ASP A 1065 24.09 -16.27 32.44
C ASP A 1065 23.80 -14.87 32.99
N ALA A 1066 23.74 -14.74 34.32
CA ALA A 1066 23.76 -13.45 34.99
C ALA A 1066 24.46 -13.57 36.35
N TRP A 1067 25.46 -12.73 36.59
CA TRP A 1067 26.16 -12.64 37.88
C TRP A 1067 25.23 -12.20 39.00
N MET A 1068 25.52 -12.68 40.21
CA MET A 1068 24.93 -12.21 41.46
C MET A 1068 25.99 -11.62 42.38
N VAL A 1069 25.57 -10.80 43.35
CA VAL A 1069 26.47 -10.33 44.42
C VAL A 1069 26.91 -11.45 45.36
N GLU A 1070 26.13 -12.52 45.48
CA GLU A 1070 26.44 -13.63 46.38
C GLU A 1070 27.68 -14.43 45.94
N THR A 1071 28.44 -14.88 46.93
CA THR A 1071 29.54 -15.83 46.74
C THR A 1071 29.35 -17.03 47.65
N LYS A 1072 29.67 -18.22 47.14
CA LYS A 1072 29.65 -19.45 47.92
C LYS A 1072 30.89 -19.55 48.81
N GLU A 1073 32.03 -19.25 48.22
CA GLU A 1073 33.35 -19.42 48.81
C GLU A 1073 34.35 -18.52 48.09
N GLU A 1074 35.59 -18.56 48.56
CA GLU A 1074 36.73 -17.84 48.00
C GLU A 1074 36.86 -17.96 46.47
N ARG A 1075 36.60 -19.14 45.92
CA ARG A 1075 36.78 -19.42 44.49
C ARG A 1075 35.58 -19.02 43.62
N ASN A 1076 34.37 -19.16 44.18
CA ASN A 1076 33.16 -19.27 43.38
C ASN A 1076 32.18 -18.15 43.76
N GLY A 1077 31.79 -17.37 42.74
CA GLY A 1077 30.60 -16.53 42.78
C GLY A 1077 29.35 -17.33 42.41
N TYR A 1078 28.18 -16.79 42.72
CA TYR A 1078 26.92 -17.32 42.23
C TYR A 1078 26.48 -16.60 40.97
N ASN A 1079 25.98 -17.37 40.01
CA ASN A 1079 25.30 -16.87 38.83
C ASN A 1079 24.02 -17.65 38.55
N MET A 1080 23.06 -16.98 37.94
CA MET A 1080 21.97 -17.66 37.23
C MET A 1080 22.53 -18.19 35.91
N VAL A 1081 22.18 -19.42 35.54
CA VAL A 1081 22.49 -20.05 34.24
C VAL A 1081 21.30 -20.82 33.70
N PHE A 1082 21.13 -20.81 32.39
CA PHE A 1082 20.21 -21.68 31.66
C PHE A 1082 20.80 -22.10 30.31
N LEU A 1083 20.46 -23.31 29.86
CA LEU A 1083 20.75 -23.76 28.49
C LEU A 1083 19.46 -23.87 27.67
N ASN A 1084 19.63 -24.22 26.39
CA ASN A 1084 18.54 -24.53 25.47
C ASN A 1084 17.64 -25.72 25.87
N THR A 1085 18.02 -26.50 26.90
CA THR A 1085 17.22 -27.61 27.44
C THR A 1085 16.63 -27.25 28.81
N ASP A 1086 15.35 -27.52 29.01
CA ASP A 1086 14.63 -27.15 30.25
C ASP A 1086 15.18 -27.83 31.52
N ALA A 1087 15.93 -28.92 31.38
CA ALA A 1087 16.55 -29.66 32.49
C ALA A 1087 17.74 -28.92 33.15
N SER A 1088 18.21 -27.79 32.61
CA SER A 1088 19.51 -27.22 32.92
C SER A 1088 19.51 -25.84 33.62
N ILE A 1089 18.35 -25.34 34.05
CA ILE A 1089 18.26 -24.01 34.70
C ILE A 1089 18.71 -24.11 36.16
N LYS A 1090 19.68 -23.27 36.54
CA LYS A 1090 20.15 -23.15 37.92
C LYS A 1090 20.25 -21.68 38.28
N LEU A 1091 19.60 -21.30 39.37
CA LEU A 1091 19.71 -19.95 39.91
C LEU A 1091 21.03 -19.73 40.65
N GLN A 1092 21.47 -20.69 41.45
CA GLN A 1092 22.72 -20.62 42.20
C GLN A 1092 23.74 -21.60 41.61
N ASN A 1093 24.20 -21.32 40.40
CA ASN A 1093 25.30 -22.06 39.81
C ASN A 1093 26.65 -21.53 40.33
N ASN A 1094 27.60 -22.44 40.54
CA ASN A 1094 28.94 -22.08 41.00
C ASN A 1094 29.80 -21.71 39.79
N ALA A 1095 29.97 -20.41 39.55
CA ALA A 1095 30.90 -19.91 38.56
C ALA A 1095 32.19 -19.43 39.22
N VAL A 1096 33.31 -19.76 38.60
CA VAL A 1096 34.62 -19.28 39.04
C VAL A 1096 34.68 -17.77 38.85
N ARG A 1097 35.21 -17.05 39.84
CA ARG A 1097 35.19 -15.57 39.86
C ARG A 1097 35.87 -14.91 38.65
N SER A 1098 36.86 -15.57 38.04
CA SER A 1098 37.50 -15.06 36.81
C SER A 1098 36.69 -15.29 35.53
N ASN A 1099 35.56 -15.99 35.56
CA ASN A 1099 34.67 -16.03 34.40
C ASN A 1099 34.17 -14.62 34.07
N GLY A 1100 34.09 -14.31 32.77
CA GLY A 1100 33.36 -13.15 32.31
C GLY A 1100 31.90 -13.54 32.11
N ILE A 1101 31.02 -13.02 32.95
CA ILE A 1101 29.58 -13.31 32.90
C ILE A 1101 28.81 -11.99 32.80
N PRO A 1102 27.64 -11.97 32.14
CA PRO A 1102 26.79 -10.79 32.04
C PRO A 1102 26.35 -10.29 33.43
N VAL A 1103 26.15 -8.98 33.57
CA VAL A 1103 25.50 -8.39 34.75
C VAL A 1103 24.08 -7.98 34.37
N ARG A 1104 23.12 -8.40 35.18
CA ARG A 1104 21.73 -7.93 35.13
C ARG A 1104 21.52 -6.95 36.29
N PRO A 1105 21.41 -5.64 36.04
CA PRO A 1105 21.27 -4.69 37.14
C PRO A 1105 19.90 -4.78 37.84
N GLU A 1106 19.90 -4.51 39.13
CA GLU A 1106 18.74 -4.36 40.02
C GLU A 1106 18.70 -2.92 40.54
N LYS A 1107 17.52 -2.34 40.72
CA LYS A 1107 17.37 -1.01 41.32
C LYS A 1107 17.82 -1.02 42.79
N GLU A 1108 18.52 0.03 43.21
CA GLU A 1108 19.13 0.14 44.56
C GLU A 1108 18.15 0.15 45.73
#